data_AF-A0A8H4TDA8-F1
#
_entry.id   AF-A0A8H4TDA8-F1
#
_cell.length_a   1.000
_cell.length_b   1.000
_cell.length_c   1.000
_cell.angle_alpha   90.00
_cell.angle_beta   90.00
_cell.angle_gamma   90.00
#
_symmetry.space_group_name_H-M   'P 1'
#
loop_
_entity.id
_entity.type
_entity.pdbx_description
1 polymer ?
#
loop_
_entity_poly.entity_id
_entity_poly.type
_entity_poly.pdbx_seq_one_letter_code
_entity_poly.pdbx_strand_id
1 'polypeptide(L)'
;MSTLIADSAATILTKFGTSVAGAAGSWVFKQGLDALTGGSDTTKLKEAIAQVAQQVQQVDKDVQKLSQQLLDDMVTLRTDELNSPMEQITAYYDDITDIVNTALALPATLSASDRSTATAPIQAHLEDRLKARANDVPGLLDTINGYLTETGDATGCAFLQQVAQKTLDDSKDYLGFYGRSKAIVMQYWVVVAKGISLLQMAFDTPNVGFIEGAGEIQRQTDNLQNQEQVFRTTLGIQTVTLAEKTLRSGNPILLAVNLCDNIGQRLEWLTYADFDPRLWITGSTDYIDSGPTLWWIEFPMDVIFNDFDPNGNHTCRLRENATNNLVVINDSDIVVTEIPDSEKATYPSKWYIKPVSPGLDRFSFQFQSDNPDYDGAYMVRVAWGGGNLTTDWSLVTQETADSGQPGMISVGKENHFFISLPNMPLDSLAPELLSLVLQNINSPRGLHNLIAASPACLRVFLQTPYLILSAVLRNTLPSGTIKHYLAASQAPLCKTRDEILSFLDEYFIASSSFEFPANKTGLVSLCQLYHRIDYLINLFLQQIQELGFDESILAPSLSESTRLHRAFLRYEIYCSVFATHGLEPWMDSSLFYEFSGAEQFDLFLRQLTPWEVEEMACVQVYFALVTGEHIAQLEEQLIEAVKNAPGLVWPSYPGSRPGEEAEKKEEEEEDDLMEFKDLDLTNLLLFSQDGIYSSPDSIKHMTSLGLDFLYVLCKSEGRRSELIRLNSPNAREFLPEALNYSPARAPEDQGQGIFAEETDLPDDPLCENLDFILFGKNDNMRTAYLPIDPGGSHRSILRRLGYVFWDSWRIQSPQMSHRLRAVEKMTYDEIHELFNRPWRKGAEARLQGVKLPRDQFEKIEREFGYIEDPEESLEHDEDLEELE
;
A
#
# COMPACT_ATOMS: atom_id res chain seq x y z
N MET A 1 29.24 -12.11 17.65
CA MET A 1 29.63 -12.42 16.26
C MET A 1 28.42 -12.85 15.43
N SER A 2 27.63 -13.84 15.87
CA SER A 2 26.35 -14.24 15.25
C SER A 2 25.42 -13.06 14.90
N THR A 3 25.18 -12.14 15.85
CA THR A 3 24.35 -10.95 15.64
C THR A 3 24.88 -10.05 14.53
N LEU A 4 26.20 -9.84 14.49
CA LEU A 4 26.86 -8.97 13.52
C LEU A 4 26.80 -9.58 12.11
N ILE A 5 27.06 -10.89 11.99
CA ILE A 5 26.96 -11.62 10.72
C ILE A 5 25.52 -11.62 10.20
N ALA A 6 24.53 -11.67 11.09
CA ALA A 6 23.13 -11.62 10.72
C ALA A 6 22.60 -10.20 10.41
N ASP A 7 23.36 -9.13 10.65
CA ASP A 7 22.92 -7.76 10.40
C ASP A 7 22.83 -7.45 8.89
N SER A 8 21.84 -6.63 8.51
CA SER A 8 21.74 -6.10 7.14
C SER A 8 22.76 -4.99 6.91
N ALA A 9 23.06 -4.67 5.64
CA ALA A 9 23.92 -3.55 5.29
C ALA A 9 23.36 -2.23 5.81
N ALA A 10 22.03 -2.06 5.78
CA ALA A 10 21.35 -0.90 6.37
C ALA A 10 21.51 -0.81 7.90
N THR A 11 21.51 -1.95 8.60
CA THR A 11 21.74 -1.99 10.06
C THR A 11 23.19 -1.60 10.38
N ILE A 12 24.15 -2.07 9.57
CA ILE A 12 25.55 -1.67 9.67
C ILE A 12 25.67 -0.16 9.42
N LEU A 13 25.11 0.36 8.32
CA LEU A 13 25.10 1.79 8.02
C LEU A 13 24.50 2.60 9.17
N THR A 14 23.39 2.15 9.75
CA THR A 14 22.76 2.82 10.91
C THR A 14 23.71 2.85 12.11
N LYS A 15 24.42 1.75 12.41
CA LYS A 15 25.41 1.70 13.50
C LYS A 15 26.58 2.66 13.27
N PHE A 16 27.00 2.91 12.03
CA PHE A 16 28.10 3.84 11.70
C PHE A 16 27.63 5.30 11.53
N GLY A 17 26.42 5.51 10.99
CA GLY A 17 25.81 6.82 10.77
C GLY A 17 25.28 7.46 12.06
N THR A 18 24.61 6.69 12.93
CA THR A 18 24.14 7.20 14.23
C THR A 18 25.28 7.46 15.22
N SER A 19 26.45 6.84 15.01
CA SER A 19 27.55 6.88 15.97
C SER A 19 28.51 8.04 15.77
N VAL A 20 29.04 8.22 14.56
CA VAL A 20 30.09 9.21 14.30
C VAL A 20 29.54 10.42 13.58
N ALA A 21 28.64 10.27 12.60
CA ALA A 21 27.99 11.43 11.98
C ALA A 21 27.01 12.12 12.94
N GLY A 22 26.26 11.37 13.75
CA GLY A 22 25.43 11.93 14.82
C GLY A 22 26.24 12.66 15.90
N ALA A 23 27.39 12.11 16.32
CA ALA A 23 28.26 12.74 17.31
C ALA A 23 29.01 13.96 16.77
N ALA A 24 29.55 13.88 15.55
CA ALA A 24 30.24 14.99 14.89
C ALA A 24 29.26 16.10 14.48
N GLY A 25 28.11 15.75 13.90
CA GLY A 25 27.04 16.69 13.57
C GLY A 25 26.51 17.43 14.81
N SER A 26 26.21 16.71 15.90
CA SER A 26 25.78 17.33 17.16
C SER A 26 26.87 18.19 17.84
N TRP A 27 28.14 17.81 17.69
CA TRP A 27 29.30 18.58 18.16
C TRP A 27 29.54 19.86 17.35
N VAL A 28 29.27 19.84 16.04
CA VAL A 28 29.48 20.94 15.09
C VAL A 28 28.38 22.01 15.16
N PHE A 29 27.22 21.74 15.77
CA PHE A 29 26.21 22.77 16.00
C PHE A 29 26.54 23.63 17.23
N LYS A 30 26.35 24.95 17.10
CA LYS A 30 26.47 25.98 18.16
C LYS A 30 25.87 25.58 19.51
N GLN A 31 24.84 24.72 19.51
CA GLN A 31 24.20 24.19 20.71
C GLN A 31 25.06 23.19 21.51
N GLY A 32 26.01 22.48 20.90
CA GLY A 32 26.90 21.54 21.61
C GLY A 32 27.82 22.25 22.59
N LEU A 33 28.33 23.43 22.23
CA LEU A 33 29.16 24.26 23.11
C LEU A 33 28.36 24.85 24.29
N ASP A 34 27.10 25.24 24.04
CA ASP A 34 26.17 25.75 25.07
C ASP A 34 25.68 24.62 25.99
N ALA A 35 25.37 23.43 25.46
CA ALA A 35 25.05 22.23 26.22
C ALA A 35 26.25 21.74 27.05
N LEU A 36 27.48 22.07 26.63
CA LEU A 36 28.73 21.76 27.33
C LEU A 36 29.09 22.69 28.48
N THR A 37 28.28 23.73 28.73
CA THR A 37 28.59 24.79 29.70
C THR A 37 27.58 24.95 30.83
N GLY A 38 26.56 24.07 30.98
CA GLY A 38 25.51 24.35 31.98
C GLY A 38 24.70 23.22 32.65
N GLY A 39 24.89 21.91 32.37
CA GLY A 39 23.95 20.88 32.90
C GLY A 39 24.54 19.52 33.25
N SER A 40 23.80 18.73 34.04
CA SER A 40 24.16 17.34 34.43
C SER A 40 24.07 16.31 33.28
N ASP A 41 23.42 16.66 32.17
CA ASP A 41 23.25 15.76 31.01
C ASP A 41 24.44 15.80 30.04
N THR A 42 25.36 16.74 30.23
CA THR A 42 26.57 16.89 29.41
C THR A 42 27.56 15.74 29.60
N THR A 43 27.72 15.25 30.83
CA THR A 43 28.58 14.11 31.14
C THR A 43 28.03 12.84 30.51
N LYS A 44 26.70 12.64 30.56
CA LYS A 44 26.03 11.51 29.91
C LYS A 44 26.17 11.54 28.39
N LEU A 45 26.09 12.72 27.77
CA LEU A 45 26.30 12.86 26.33
C LEU A 45 27.74 12.51 25.92
N LYS A 46 28.74 12.96 26.70
CA LYS A 46 30.15 12.57 26.48
C LYS A 46 30.37 11.07 26.67
N GLU A 47 29.79 10.49 27.71
CA GLU A 47 29.85 9.05 27.97
C GLU A 47 29.15 8.25 26.87
N ALA A 48 28.00 8.71 26.38
CA ALA A 48 27.28 8.10 25.26
C ALA A 48 28.10 8.15 23.96
N ILE A 49 28.70 9.30 23.62
CA ILE A 49 29.57 9.43 22.44
C ILE A 49 30.80 8.53 22.56
N ALA A 50 31.45 8.49 23.73
CA ALA A 50 32.61 7.63 23.97
C ALA A 50 32.25 6.13 23.91
N GLN A 51 31.12 5.74 24.48
CA GLN A 51 30.60 4.38 24.44
C GLN A 51 30.30 3.94 23.01
N VAL A 52 29.68 4.84 22.23
CA VAL A 52 29.31 4.59 20.85
C VAL A 52 30.55 4.53 19.95
N ALA A 53 31.54 5.40 20.13
CA ALA A 53 32.83 5.31 19.44
C ALA A 53 33.57 4.00 19.75
N GLN A 54 33.54 3.54 21.01
CA GLN A 54 34.11 2.25 21.40
C GLN A 54 33.37 1.08 20.75
N GLN A 55 32.04 1.12 20.65
CA GLN A 55 31.26 0.09 19.97
C GLN A 55 31.61 -0.02 18.48
N VAL A 56 31.76 1.12 17.79
CA VAL A 56 32.17 1.16 16.38
C VAL A 56 33.57 0.59 16.19
N GLN A 57 34.53 0.98 17.03
CA GLN A 57 35.89 0.43 17.00
C GLN A 57 35.92 -1.08 17.29
N GLN A 58 35.05 -1.55 18.18
CA GLN A 58 34.93 -2.98 18.47
C GLN A 58 34.38 -3.74 17.27
N VAL A 59 33.34 -3.23 16.60
CA VAL A 59 32.79 -3.81 15.37
C VAL A 59 33.86 -3.85 14.27
N ASP A 60 34.61 -2.76 14.08
CA ASP A 60 35.68 -2.69 13.09
C ASP A 60 36.80 -3.72 13.36
N LYS A 61 37.23 -3.84 14.63
CA LYS A 61 38.22 -4.84 15.05
C LYS A 61 37.73 -6.28 14.87
N ASP A 62 36.48 -6.56 15.22
CA ASP A 62 35.89 -7.89 15.09
C ASP A 62 35.79 -8.29 13.62
N VAL A 63 35.38 -7.36 12.75
CA VAL A 63 35.33 -7.57 11.29
C VAL A 63 36.73 -7.75 10.71
N GLN A 64 37.70 -6.90 11.07
CA GLN A 64 39.08 -7.03 10.58
C GLN A 64 39.74 -8.34 11.02
N LYS A 65 39.58 -8.72 12.29
CA LYS A 65 40.13 -9.98 12.82
C LYS A 65 39.53 -11.19 12.09
N LEU A 66 38.21 -11.21 11.95
CA LEU A 66 37.49 -12.29 11.27
C LEU A 66 37.86 -12.35 9.79
N SER A 67 37.90 -11.20 9.14
CA SER A 67 38.30 -11.05 7.75
C SER A 67 39.72 -11.55 7.53
N GLN A 68 40.69 -11.16 8.36
CA GLN A 68 42.08 -11.63 8.25
C GLN A 68 42.18 -13.15 8.41
N GLN A 69 41.46 -13.72 9.38
CA GLN A 69 41.41 -15.18 9.59
C GLN A 69 40.84 -15.94 8.38
N LEU A 70 39.87 -15.35 7.68
CA LEU A 70 39.26 -15.92 6.47
C LEU A 70 40.08 -15.65 5.20
N LEU A 71 40.75 -14.50 5.14
CA LEU A 71 41.53 -14.02 4.01
C LEU A 71 42.86 -14.75 3.87
N ASP A 72 43.49 -15.17 4.96
CA ASP A 72 44.74 -15.93 4.92
C ASP A 72 44.59 -17.25 4.12
N ASP A 73 43.37 -17.82 4.04
CA ASP A 73 43.02 -18.98 3.19
C ASP A 73 42.53 -18.57 1.77
N MET A 74 42.17 -17.29 1.57
CA MET A 74 41.51 -16.77 0.35
C MET A 74 42.30 -15.72 -0.45
N VAL A 75 43.60 -15.57 -0.16
CA VAL A 75 44.56 -14.58 -0.70
C VAL A 75 44.53 -14.35 -2.23
N THR A 76 43.97 -15.28 -3.02
CA THR A 76 43.87 -15.18 -4.48
C THR A 76 42.77 -14.26 -5.02
N LEU A 77 41.77 -13.85 -4.23
CA LEU A 77 40.60 -13.11 -4.72
C LEU A 77 40.62 -11.60 -4.48
N ARG A 78 41.58 -11.09 -3.70
CA ARG A 78 41.66 -9.65 -3.37
C ARG A 78 42.48 -8.94 -4.46
N THR A 79 41.82 -8.26 -5.40
CA THR A 79 42.52 -7.47 -6.42
C THR A 79 43.11 -6.19 -5.79
N ASP A 80 44.35 -5.85 -6.16
CA ASP A 80 45.03 -4.62 -5.72
C ASP A 80 44.21 -3.34 -6.01
N GLU A 81 43.31 -3.40 -7.00
CA GLU A 81 42.39 -2.35 -7.40
C GLU A 81 41.39 -1.93 -6.30
N LEU A 82 41.01 -2.83 -5.38
CA LEU A 82 40.11 -2.50 -4.27
C LEU A 82 40.82 -2.10 -2.96
N ASN A 83 42.04 -2.57 -2.75
CA ASN A 83 42.76 -2.29 -1.50
C ASN A 83 43.02 -0.79 -1.33
N SER A 84 43.41 -0.11 -2.40
CA SER A 84 43.72 1.33 -2.35
C SER A 84 42.50 2.20 -1.97
N PRO A 85 41.32 2.07 -2.60
CA PRO A 85 40.12 2.79 -2.16
C PRO A 85 39.71 2.48 -0.72
N MET A 86 39.83 1.21 -0.28
CA MET A 86 39.45 0.81 1.06
C MET A 86 40.36 1.40 2.14
N GLU A 87 41.68 1.37 1.90
CA GLU A 87 42.67 1.97 2.80
C GLU A 87 42.48 3.49 2.90
N GLN A 88 42.18 4.15 1.77
CA GLN A 88 41.95 5.60 1.75
C GLN A 88 40.71 6.01 2.55
N ILE A 89 39.56 5.35 2.34
CA ILE A 89 38.33 5.66 3.11
C ILE A 89 38.54 5.37 4.59
N THR A 90 39.21 4.28 4.93
CA THR A 90 39.51 3.93 6.33
C THR A 90 40.40 4.99 6.97
N ALA A 91 41.48 5.39 6.29
CA ALA A 91 42.37 6.44 6.78
C ALA A 91 41.67 7.79 6.94
N TYR A 92 40.74 8.14 6.03
CA TYR A 92 39.93 9.36 6.16
C TYR A 92 39.03 9.31 7.37
N TYR A 93 38.36 8.18 7.61
CA TYR A 93 37.49 7.99 8.76
C TYR A 93 38.26 8.03 10.08
N ASP A 94 39.44 7.42 10.12
CA ASP A 94 40.32 7.41 11.30
C ASP A 94 40.86 8.83 11.60
N ASP A 95 41.27 9.60 10.58
CA ASP A 95 41.70 11.01 10.73
C ASP A 95 40.61 11.86 11.38
N ILE A 96 39.35 11.75 10.91
CA ILE A 96 38.22 12.47 11.51
C ILE A 96 37.94 11.99 12.94
N THR A 97 38.01 10.67 13.17
CA THR A 97 37.80 10.08 14.50
C THR A 97 38.85 10.57 15.50
N ASP A 98 40.11 10.71 15.09
CA ASP A 98 41.20 11.24 15.91
C ASP A 98 41.01 12.73 16.24
N ILE A 99 40.51 13.53 15.29
CA ILE A 99 40.16 14.94 15.51
C ILE A 99 39.03 15.05 16.56
N VAL A 100 37.99 14.23 16.44
CA VAL A 100 36.88 14.18 17.41
C VAL A 100 37.37 13.72 18.79
N ASN A 101 38.21 12.70 18.85
CA ASN A 101 38.81 12.23 20.11
C ASN A 101 39.67 13.30 20.78
N THR A 102 40.40 14.09 19.99
CA THR A 102 41.18 15.24 20.49
C THR A 102 40.26 16.29 21.14
N ALA A 103 39.10 16.55 20.56
CA ALA A 103 38.10 17.44 21.14
C ALA A 103 37.49 16.87 22.45
N LEU A 104 37.20 15.57 22.48
CA LEU A 104 36.65 14.89 23.66
C LEU A 104 37.64 14.83 24.84
N ALA A 105 38.94 14.79 24.55
CA ALA A 105 40.01 14.79 25.54
C ALA A 105 40.24 16.15 26.25
N LEU A 106 39.56 17.23 25.83
CA LEU A 106 39.68 18.54 26.47
C LEU A 106 39.21 18.50 27.94
N PRO A 107 39.97 19.08 28.88
CA PRO A 107 39.64 19.04 30.31
C PRO A 107 38.25 19.60 30.62
N ALA A 108 37.47 18.85 31.41
CA ALA A 108 36.15 19.25 31.86
C ALA A 108 36.17 20.54 32.72
N THR A 109 37.32 20.90 33.28
CA THR A 109 37.56 22.06 34.17
C THR A 109 37.79 23.39 33.46
N LEU A 110 37.92 23.41 32.12
CA LEU A 110 38.11 24.65 31.36
C LEU A 110 36.90 25.59 31.48
N SER A 111 37.15 26.90 31.58
CA SER A 111 36.10 27.92 31.47
C SER A 111 35.49 27.93 30.06
N ALA A 112 34.27 28.46 29.92
CA ALA A 112 33.61 28.54 28.61
C ALA A 112 34.44 29.32 27.57
N SER A 113 35.12 30.39 28.01
CA SER A 113 35.98 31.23 27.16
C SER A 113 37.25 30.49 26.71
N ASP A 114 37.91 29.79 27.64
CA ASP A 114 39.15 29.05 27.34
C ASP A 114 38.85 27.84 26.46
N ARG A 115 37.71 27.18 26.69
CA ARG A 115 37.26 26.05 25.88
C ARG A 115 36.91 26.49 24.46
N SER A 116 36.18 27.59 24.28
CA SER A 116 35.90 28.14 22.94
C SER A 116 37.18 28.49 22.17
N THR A 117 38.22 28.96 22.87
CA THR A 117 39.52 29.26 22.27
C THR A 117 40.27 27.97 21.88
N ALA A 118 40.16 26.91 22.68
CA ALA A 118 40.79 25.61 22.43
C ALA A 118 40.06 24.79 21.34
N THR A 119 38.74 24.92 21.19
CA THR A 119 37.95 24.17 20.19
C THR A 119 37.95 24.80 18.82
N ALA A 120 38.12 26.13 18.71
CA ALA A 120 38.18 26.84 17.43
C ALA A 120 39.21 26.26 16.41
N PRO A 121 40.47 25.97 16.78
CA PRO A 121 41.41 25.35 15.84
C PRO A 121 41.05 23.90 15.48
N ILE A 122 40.43 23.15 16.39
CA ILE A 122 40.00 21.77 16.13
C ILE A 122 38.83 21.76 15.15
N GLN A 123 37.87 22.69 15.33
CA GLN A 123 36.74 22.88 14.42
C GLN A 123 37.21 23.27 13.01
N ALA A 124 38.13 24.25 12.90
CA ALA A 124 38.68 24.65 11.61
C ALA A 124 39.43 23.50 10.92
N HIS A 125 40.14 22.66 11.70
CA HIS A 125 40.80 21.48 11.17
C HIS A 125 39.83 20.43 10.66
N LEU A 126 38.73 20.18 11.39
CA LEU A 126 37.66 19.27 10.95
C LEU A 126 37.03 19.75 9.63
N GLU A 127 36.67 21.04 9.55
CA GLU A 127 36.04 21.63 8.38
C GLU A 127 36.94 21.54 7.12
N ASP A 128 38.23 21.82 7.27
CA ASP A 128 39.22 21.67 6.18
C ASP A 128 39.31 20.22 5.69
N ARG A 129 39.35 19.26 6.62
CA ARG A 129 39.39 17.83 6.27
C ARG A 129 38.11 17.37 5.58
N LEU A 130 36.94 17.64 6.15
CA LEU A 130 35.65 17.24 5.56
C LEU A 130 35.46 17.83 4.17
N LYS A 131 35.88 19.08 3.95
CA LYS A 131 35.83 19.72 2.63
C LYS A 131 36.73 19.05 1.61
N ALA A 132 37.93 18.62 1.99
CA ALA A 132 38.79 17.83 1.13
C ALA A 132 38.14 16.46 0.81
N ARG A 133 37.51 15.83 1.79
CA ARG A 133 36.99 14.45 1.65
C ARG A 133 35.68 14.36 0.88
N ALA A 134 34.83 15.38 0.93
CA ALA A 134 33.59 15.43 0.17
C ALA A 134 33.79 15.27 -1.35
N ASN A 135 34.95 15.65 -1.88
CA ASN A 135 35.27 15.52 -3.31
C ASN A 135 35.84 14.14 -3.67
N ASP A 136 36.63 13.53 -2.78
CA ASP A 136 37.35 12.28 -3.08
C ASP A 136 36.48 11.03 -2.81
N VAL A 137 35.71 11.05 -1.72
CA VAL A 137 34.97 9.88 -1.22
C VAL A 137 33.96 9.31 -2.23
N PRO A 138 33.17 10.11 -2.98
CA PRO A 138 32.22 9.59 -3.97
C PRO A 138 32.87 8.66 -5.00
N GLY A 139 34.00 9.07 -5.59
CA GLY A 139 34.70 8.26 -6.59
C GLY A 139 35.31 6.98 -6.04
N LEU A 140 35.78 7.01 -4.78
CA LEU A 140 36.26 5.82 -4.08
C LEU A 140 35.12 4.83 -3.81
N LEU A 141 33.94 5.33 -3.40
CA LEU A 141 32.75 4.50 -3.19
C LEU A 141 32.22 3.91 -4.50
N ASP A 142 32.23 4.68 -5.59
CA ASP A 142 31.84 4.19 -6.92
C ASP A 142 32.74 3.06 -7.40
N THR A 143 34.05 3.17 -7.15
CA THR A 143 35.01 2.11 -7.48
C THR A 143 34.69 0.81 -6.72
N ILE A 144 34.42 0.92 -5.42
CA ILE A 144 34.05 -0.24 -4.58
C ILE A 144 32.70 -0.83 -5.04
N ASN A 145 31.71 0.02 -5.30
CA ASN A 145 30.38 -0.40 -5.72
C ASN A 145 30.41 -1.09 -7.08
N GLY A 146 31.09 -0.52 -8.07
CA GLY A 146 31.25 -1.11 -9.40
C GLY A 146 31.79 -2.53 -9.31
N TYR A 147 32.87 -2.72 -8.57
CA TYR A 147 33.49 -4.04 -8.42
C TYR A 147 32.60 -5.07 -7.68
N LEU A 148 31.85 -4.64 -6.66
CA LEU A 148 30.95 -5.53 -5.92
C LEU A 148 29.66 -5.87 -6.68
N THR A 149 29.28 -5.04 -7.66
CA THR A 149 28.02 -5.17 -8.40
C THR A 149 28.21 -5.55 -9.87
N GLU A 150 29.46 -5.68 -10.34
CA GLU A 150 29.81 -6.11 -11.69
C GLU A 150 29.12 -7.44 -12.04
N THR A 151 28.10 -7.37 -12.89
CA THR A 151 27.47 -8.52 -13.52
C THR A 151 28.25 -8.82 -14.80
N GLY A 152 29.17 -9.79 -14.75
CA GLY A 152 29.93 -10.18 -15.92
C GLY A 152 29.03 -10.70 -17.05
N ASP A 153 29.22 -10.20 -18.27
CA ASP A 153 28.86 -10.93 -19.48
C ASP A 153 29.61 -12.26 -19.52
N ALA A 154 29.05 -13.24 -20.26
CA ALA A 154 29.24 -14.69 -20.22
C ALA A 154 30.67 -15.32 -20.15
N THR A 155 31.76 -14.56 -19.97
CA THR A 155 33.13 -15.09 -19.86
C THR A 155 34.02 -14.43 -18.77
N GLY A 156 33.51 -13.62 -17.85
CA GLY A 156 34.31 -13.02 -16.75
C GLY A 156 33.67 -13.17 -15.37
N CYS A 157 34.32 -13.89 -14.45
CA CYS A 157 33.80 -14.20 -13.12
C CYS A 157 33.66 -12.95 -12.23
N ALA A 158 32.43 -12.58 -11.85
CA ALA A 158 32.18 -11.54 -10.85
C ALA A 158 32.81 -11.90 -9.50
N PHE A 159 33.42 -10.94 -8.79
CA PHE A 159 34.09 -11.18 -7.51
C PHE A 159 33.21 -11.93 -6.48
N LEU A 160 31.95 -11.51 -6.32
CA LEU A 160 31.01 -12.16 -5.41
C LEU A 160 30.69 -13.60 -5.82
N GLN A 161 30.67 -13.91 -7.12
CA GLN A 161 30.49 -15.29 -7.59
C GLN A 161 31.70 -16.16 -7.26
N GLN A 162 32.91 -15.61 -7.36
CA GLN A 162 34.13 -16.33 -6.98
C GLN A 162 34.19 -16.57 -5.47
N VAL A 163 33.83 -15.55 -4.67
CA VAL A 163 33.70 -15.67 -3.21
C VAL A 163 32.65 -16.73 -2.86
N ALA A 164 31.46 -16.66 -3.46
CA ALA A 164 30.39 -17.60 -3.19
C ALA A 164 30.78 -19.03 -3.60
N GLN A 165 31.39 -19.23 -4.76
CA GLN A 165 31.83 -20.57 -5.18
C GLN A 165 32.89 -21.13 -4.23
N LYS A 166 33.94 -20.35 -3.91
CA LYS A 166 35.01 -20.81 -3.02
C LYS A 166 34.51 -21.11 -1.61
N THR A 167 33.71 -20.22 -1.04
CA THR A 167 33.15 -20.43 0.30
C THR A 167 32.16 -21.59 0.33
N LEU A 168 31.45 -21.87 -0.77
CA LEU A 168 30.62 -23.06 -0.89
C LEU A 168 31.48 -24.32 -0.90
N ASP A 169 32.58 -24.34 -1.65
CA ASP A 169 33.48 -25.49 -1.74
C ASP A 169 34.12 -25.81 -0.37
N ASP A 170 34.46 -24.78 0.40
CA ASP A 170 35.10 -24.90 1.72
C ASP A 170 34.11 -25.19 2.87
N SER A 171 32.80 -25.18 2.61
CA SER A 171 31.74 -25.37 3.63
C SER A 171 31.02 -26.70 3.48
N LYS A 172 30.64 -27.33 4.60
CA LYS A 172 29.79 -28.53 4.60
C LYS A 172 28.30 -28.23 4.70
N ASP A 173 27.93 -27.03 5.13
CA ASP A 173 26.54 -26.62 5.33
C ASP A 173 26.29 -25.15 4.93
N TYR A 174 25.01 -24.77 4.94
CA TYR A 174 24.54 -23.45 4.53
C TYR A 174 24.90 -22.33 5.53
N LEU A 175 25.07 -22.62 6.82
CA LEU A 175 25.46 -21.61 7.83
C LEU A 175 26.95 -21.31 7.73
N GLY A 176 27.78 -22.35 7.55
CA GLY A 176 29.20 -22.18 7.24
C GLY A 176 29.38 -21.41 5.94
N PHE A 177 28.65 -21.80 4.88
CA PHE A 177 28.68 -21.10 3.60
C PHE A 177 28.31 -19.62 3.74
N TYR A 178 27.13 -19.33 4.30
CA TYR A 178 26.68 -17.96 4.54
C TYR A 178 27.66 -17.17 5.43
N GLY A 179 28.09 -17.75 6.55
CA GLY A 179 28.97 -17.11 7.52
C GLY A 179 30.28 -16.66 6.90
N ARG A 180 30.96 -17.54 6.14
CA ARG A 180 32.21 -17.22 5.43
C ARG A 180 32.00 -16.15 4.38
N SER A 181 30.99 -16.31 3.51
CA SER A 181 30.73 -15.33 2.45
C SER A 181 30.39 -13.96 3.03
N LYS A 182 29.49 -13.91 4.03
CA LYS A 182 29.04 -12.68 4.68
C LYS A 182 30.20 -11.97 5.38
N ALA A 183 31.04 -12.70 6.10
CA ALA A 183 32.21 -12.11 6.76
C ALA A 183 33.19 -11.44 5.78
N ILE A 184 33.39 -12.03 4.60
CA ILE A 184 34.22 -11.45 3.54
C ILE A 184 33.57 -10.20 2.95
N VAL A 185 32.26 -10.20 2.71
CA VAL A 185 31.57 -9.04 2.12
C VAL A 185 31.42 -7.89 3.13
N MET A 186 31.22 -8.22 4.41
CA MET A 186 31.07 -7.23 5.49
C MET A 186 32.26 -6.29 5.62
N GLN A 187 33.49 -6.72 5.32
CA GLN A 187 34.65 -5.83 5.35
C GLN A 187 34.48 -4.64 4.38
N TYR A 188 33.85 -4.88 3.22
CA TYR A 188 33.62 -3.85 2.22
C TYR A 188 32.46 -2.96 2.62
N TRP A 189 31.36 -3.55 3.11
CA TRP A 189 30.20 -2.77 3.60
C TRP A 189 30.54 -1.87 4.78
N VAL A 190 31.44 -2.29 5.67
CA VAL A 190 31.93 -1.44 6.76
C VAL A 190 32.67 -0.23 6.19
N VAL A 191 33.54 -0.42 5.20
CA VAL A 191 34.25 0.68 4.53
C VAL A 191 33.28 1.61 3.78
N VAL A 192 32.31 1.04 3.06
CA VAL A 192 31.25 1.83 2.38
C VAL A 192 30.46 2.65 3.39
N ALA A 193 30.07 2.05 4.53
CA ALA A 193 29.38 2.75 5.61
C ALA A 193 30.23 3.87 6.23
N LYS A 194 31.55 3.66 6.40
CA LYS A 194 32.50 4.72 6.81
C LYS A 194 32.49 5.87 5.79
N GLY A 195 32.53 5.56 4.49
CA GLY A 195 32.48 6.56 3.41
C GLY A 195 31.18 7.36 3.38
N ILE A 196 30.02 6.70 3.47
CA ILE A 196 28.72 7.38 3.55
C ILE A 196 28.64 8.26 4.80
N SER A 197 29.17 7.79 5.93
CA SER A 197 29.24 8.58 7.16
C SER A 197 30.10 9.83 7.01
N LEU A 198 31.23 9.76 6.27
CA LEU A 198 32.06 10.94 5.95
C LEU A 198 31.30 11.96 5.10
N LEU A 199 30.53 11.50 4.11
CA LEU A 199 29.69 12.37 3.28
C LEU A 199 28.58 13.03 4.12
N GLN A 200 27.94 12.28 5.01
CA GLN A 200 26.94 12.81 5.94
C GLN A 200 27.55 13.88 6.86
N MET A 201 28.73 13.63 7.43
CA MET A 201 29.46 14.63 8.23
C MET A 201 29.79 15.90 7.43
N ALA A 202 30.19 15.76 6.16
CA ALA A 202 30.46 16.89 5.29
C ALA A 202 29.19 17.68 4.92
N PHE A 203 28.06 17.00 4.70
CA PHE A 203 26.76 17.62 4.42
C PHE A 203 26.21 18.38 5.63
N ASP A 204 26.28 17.78 6.81
CA ASP A 204 25.75 18.36 8.05
C ASP A 204 26.58 19.55 8.57
N THR A 205 27.80 19.73 8.06
CA THR A 205 28.71 20.80 8.48
C THR A 205 28.49 22.08 7.63
N PRO A 206 27.94 23.17 8.20
CA PRO A 206 27.50 24.34 7.42
C PRO A 206 28.60 25.03 6.60
N ASN A 207 29.84 24.99 7.08
CA ASN A 207 30.98 25.68 6.45
C ASN A 207 31.69 24.84 5.36
N VAL A 208 31.34 23.54 5.22
CA VAL A 208 31.95 22.65 4.23
C VAL A 208 31.34 22.86 2.84
N GLY A 209 30.02 23.15 2.77
CA GLY A 209 29.36 23.54 1.52
C GLY A 209 29.22 22.40 0.51
N PHE A 210 28.83 21.21 0.96
CA PHE A 210 28.60 20.05 0.09
C PHE A 210 27.22 20.13 -0.60
N ILE A 211 27.15 20.92 -1.67
CA ILE A 211 25.89 21.32 -2.35
C ILE A 211 25.14 20.13 -2.97
N GLU A 212 25.85 19.16 -3.53
CA GLU A 212 25.27 17.93 -4.13
C GLU A 212 24.96 16.86 -3.07
N GLY A 213 25.18 17.17 -1.78
CA GLY A 213 25.40 16.16 -0.76
C GLY A 213 24.22 15.26 -0.43
N ALA A 214 23.00 15.79 -0.41
CA ALA A 214 21.82 14.97 -0.13
C ALA A 214 21.59 13.91 -1.23
N GLY A 215 21.76 14.30 -2.50
CA GLY A 215 21.61 13.39 -3.64
C GLY A 215 22.70 12.33 -3.67
N GLU A 216 23.95 12.71 -3.42
CA GLU A 216 25.08 11.79 -3.42
C GLU A 216 25.04 10.80 -2.24
N ILE A 217 24.67 11.25 -1.03
CA ILE A 217 24.47 10.37 0.14
C ILE A 217 23.36 9.34 -0.15
N GLN A 218 22.24 9.78 -0.72
CA GLN A 218 21.15 8.88 -1.08
C GLN A 218 21.62 7.87 -2.13
N ARG A 219 22.31 8.31 -3.19
CA ARG A 219 22.85 7.43 -4.24
C ARG A 219 23.78 6.36 -3.66
N GLN A 220 24.69 6.73 -2.76
CA GLN A 220 25.60 5.77 -2.13
C GLN A 220 24.88 4.84 -1.15
N THR A 221 23.80 5.30 -0.51
CA THR A 221 22.93 4.45 0.31
C THR A 221 22.19 3.43 -0.55
N ASP A 222 21.66 3.85 -1.70
CA ASP A 222 21.00 2.96 -2.67
C ASP A 222 21.99 1.95 -3.27
N ASN A 223 23.22 2.37 -3.56
CA ASN A 223 24.31 1.49 -3.99
C ASN A 223 24.59 0.39 -2.95
N LEU A 224 24.66 0.75 -1.66
CA LEU A 224 24.87 -0.24 -0.59
C LEU A 224 23.71 -1.23 -0.47
N GLN A 225 22.46 -0.78 -0.66
CA GLN A 225 21.29 -1.67 -0.71
C GLN A 225 21.33 -2.60 -1.91
N ASN A 226 21.73 -2.09 -3.08
CA ASN A 226 21.92 -2.89 -4.28
C ASN A 226 23.00 -3.95 -4.08
N GLN A 227 24.13 -3.61 -3.42
CA GLN A 227 25.16 -4.60 -3.05
C GLN A 227 24.61 -5.72 -2.17
N GLU A 228 23.75 -5.42 -1.19
CA GLU A 228 23.08 -6.45 -0.38
C GLU A 228 22.16 -7.34 -1.23
N GLN A 229 21.45 -6.77 -2.20
CA GLN A 229 20.60 -7.53 -3.09
C GLN A 229 21.40 -8.43 -4.05
N VAL A 230 22.51 -7.93 -4.60
CA VAL A 230 23.43 -8.73 -5.41
C VAL A 230 24.05 -9.86 -4.59
N PHE A 231 24.42 -9.60 -3.33
CA PHE A 231 24.89 -10.65 -2.41
C PHE A 231 23.81 -11.72 -2.17
N ARG A 232 22.57 -11.32 -1.85
CA ARG A 232 21.45 -12.24 -1.61
C ARG A 232 21.15 -13.12 -2.82
N THR A 233 21.14 -12.53 -4.02
CA THR A 233 20.91 -13.28 -5.26
C THR A 233 22.09 -14.19 -5.63
N THR A 234 23.33 -13.77 -5.37
CA THR A 234 24.54 -14.57 -5.64
C THR A 234 24.64 -15.80 -4.74
N LEU A 235 24.23 -15.71 -3.46
CA LEU A 235 24.25 -16.85 -2.54
C LEU A 235 22.99 -17.72 -2.62
N GLY A 236 21.85 -17.13 -3.00
CA GLY A 236 20.52 -17.74 -2.92
C GLY A 236 19.69 -17.05 -1.84
N ILE A 237 18.51 -16.56 -2.22
CA ILE A 237 17.65 -15.77 -1.33
C ILE A 237 17.19 -16.61 -0.15
N GLN A 238 16.81 -17.87 -0.39
CA GLN A 238 16.40 -18.79 0.68
C GLN A 238 17.59 -19.19 1.53
N THR A 239 18.77 -19.42 0.95
CA THR A 239 20.00 -19.70 1.72
C THR A 239 20.30 -18.61 2.73
N VAL A 240 20.30 -17.34 2.28
CA VAL A 240 20.54 -16.19 3.15
C VAL A 240 19.43 -16.06 4.20
N THR A 241 18.16 -16.18 3.79
CA THR A 241 17.02 -16.05 4.71
C THR A 241 17.04 -17.13 5.80
N LEU A 242 17.36 -18.37 5.42
CA LEU A 242 17.50 -19.50 6.33
C LEU A 242 18.62 -19.22 7.35
N ALA A 243 19.78 -18.77 6.89
CA ALA A 243 20.92 -18.47 7.75
C ALA A 243 20.66 -17.31 8.71
N GLU A 244 20.12 -16.19 8.21
CA GLU A 244 19.79 -15.02 9.04
C GLU A 244 18.74 -15.35 10.10
N LYS A 245 17.72 -16.15 9.76
CA LYS A 245 16.74 -16.61 10.75
C LYS A 245 17.37 -17.53 11.79
N THR A 246 18.21 -18.48 11.38
CA THR A 246 18.90 -19.37 12.31
C THR A 246 19.77 -18.60 13.29
N LEU A 247 20.55 -17.62 12.81
CA LEU A 247 21.44 -16.81 13.63
C LEU A 247 20.70 -15.82 14.57
N ARG A 248 19.47 -15.42 14.20
CA ARG A 248 18.63 -14.52 15.01
C ARG A 248 17.64 -15.24 15.93
N SER A 249 17.50 -16.55 15.81
CA SER A 249 16.52 -17.33 16.57
C SER A 249 16.90 -17.45 18.04
N GLY A 250 15.92 -17.29 18.93
CA GLY A 250 16.06 -17.54 20.36
C GLY A 250 16.17 -19.03 20.69
N ASN A 251 16.34 -19.33 21.98
CA ASN A 251 16.58 -20.69 22.47
C ASN A 251 15.26 -21.37 22.91
N PRO A 252 14.93 -22.62 22.48
CA PRO A 252 15.67 -23.47 21.54
C PRO A 252 15.45 -23.07 20.06
N ILE A 253 16.49 -23.23 19.23
CA ILE A 253 16.45 -22.90 17.80
C ILE A 253 15.69 -24.02 17.07
N LEU A 254 14.40 -23.81 16.84
CA LEU A 254 13.54 -24.65 16.03
C LEU A 254 13.09 -23.86 14.81
N LEU A 255 13.62 -24.20 13.64
CA LEU A 255 13.27 -23.54 12.39
C LEU A 255 12.34 -24.42 11.59
N ALA A 256 11.10 -23.99 11.46
CA ALA A 256 10.15 -24.69 10.60
C ALA A 256 10.58 -24.55 9.13
N VAL A 257 10.50 -25.63 8.36
CA VAL A 257 10.78 -25.67 6.92
C VAL A 257 9.83 -26.62 6.20
N ASN A 258 9.54 -26.33 4.93
CA ASN A 258 8.96 -27.28 3.99
C ASN A 258 10.08 -27.85 3.11
N LEU A 259 10.02 -29.16 2.87
CA LEU A 259 10.95 -29.89 2.01
C LEU A 259 10.18 -30.43 0.80
N CYS A 260 10.53 -29.97 -0.40
CA CYS A 260 9.95 -30.46 -1.65
C CYS A 260 11.00 -30.67 -2.75
N ASP A 261 10.72 -31.56 -3.69
CA ASP A 261 11.61 -31.87 -4.81
C ASP A 261 11.51 -30.87 -5.98
N ASN A 262 12.24 -31.14 -7.06
CA ASN A 262 12.31 -30.29 -8.25
C ASN A 262 10.98 -30.12 -9.03
N ILE A 263 9.97 -30.94 -8.74
CA ILE A 263 8.63 -30.90 -9.37
C ILE A 263 7.54 -30.56 -8.34
N GLY A 264 7.93 -30.15 -7.12
CA GLY A 264 7.02 -29.70 -6.07
C GLY A 264 6.40 -30.83 -5.24
N GLN A 265 6.87 -32.07 -5.39
CA GLN A 265 6.44 -33.20 -4.56
C GLN A 265 7.03 -33.07 -3.16
N ARG A 266 6.24 -33.43 -2.14
CA ARG A 266 6.58 -33.18 -0.74
C ARG A 266 7.27 -34.39 -0.13
N LEU A 267 8.16 -34.12 0.81
CA LEU A 267 8.73 -35.15 1.68
C LEU A 267 7.73 -35.44 2.81
N GLU A 268 7.21 -36.66 2.86
CA GLU A 268 6.18 -37.10 3.80
C GLU A 268 6.60 -38.39 4.52
N TRP A 269 6.22 -38.51 5.79
CA TRP A 269 6.33 -39.75 6.54
C TRP A 269 5.03 -40.53 6.38
N LEU A 270 5.11 -41.76 5.85
CA LEU A 270 3.94 -42.62 5.65
C LEU A 270 4.07 -43.90 6.46
N THR A 271 3.06 -44.17 7.28
CA THR A 271 2.86 -45.44 7.97
C THR A 271 1.82 -46.26 7.20
N TYR A 272 2.24 -47.29 6.47
CA TYR A 272 1.32 -48.27 5.88
C TYR A 272 1.16 -49.47 6.81
N ALA A 273 -0.06 -50.03 6.87
CA ALA A 273 -0.35 -51.18 7.74
C ALA A 273 0.46 -52.45 7.40
N ASP A 274 1.01 -52.53 6.18
CA ASP A 274 1.71 -53.71 5.65
C ASP A 274 3.22 -53.50 5.39
N PHE A 275 3.77 -52.33 5.71
CA PHE A 275 5.20 -52.01 5.49
C PHE A 275 5.82 -51.32 6.69
N ASP A 276 7.13 -51.55 6.91
CA ASP A 276 7.90 -50.77 7.88
C ASP A 276 7.80 -49.28 7.52
N PRO A 277 7.61 -48.40 8.52
CA PRO A 277 7.36 -47.00 8.27
C PRO A 277 8.63 -46.34 7.70
N ARG A 278 8.47 -45.63 6.59
CA ARG A 278 9.56 -45.11 5.75
C ARG A 278 9.26 -43.69 5.31
N LEU A 279 10.32 -42.94 4.99
CA LEU A 279 10.22 -41.61 4.41
C LEU A 279 9.95 -41.70 2.89
N TRP A 280 8.94 -41.01 2.40
CA TRP A 280 8.52 -41.02 0.98
C TRP A 280 8.51 -39.61 0.37
N ILE A 281 8.69 -39.54 -0.95
CA ILE A 281 8.30 -38.38 -1.75
C ILE A 281 6.96 -38.71 -2.40
N THR A 282 5.91 -37.92 -2.14
CA THR A 282 4.58 -38.15 -2.68
C THR A 282 4.22 -37.10 -3.73
N GLY A 283 3.78 -37.57 -4.89
CA GLY A 283 3.27 -36.73 -5.99
C GLY A 283 1.75 -36.79 -6.18
N SER A 284 1.03 -37.45 -5.28
CA SER A 284 -0.41 -37.64 -5.42
C SER A 284 -1.18 -36.46 -4.83
N THR A 285 -1.95 -35.81 -5.68
CA THR A 285 -3.01 -34.87 -5.32
C THR A 285 -4.27 -35.56 -4.78
N ASP A 286 -4.27 -36.88 -4.60
CA ASP A 286 -5.47 -37.65 -4.22
C ASP A 286 -5.61 -37.87 -2.70
N TYR A 287 -4.61 -37.48 -1.90
CA TYR A 287 -4.64 -37.57 -0.43
C TYR A 287 -4.53 -36.18 0.20
N ILE A 288 -5.57 -35.35 0.03
CA ILE A 288 -5.62 -33.93 0.47
C ILE A 288 -6.04 -33.77 1.96
N ASP A 289 -6.22 -34.84 2.73
CA ASP A 289 -6.66 -34.70 4.13
C ASP A 289 -5.52 -34.44 5.14
N SER A 290 -4.26 -34.54 4.74
CA SER A 290 -3.11 -34.11 5.55
C SER A 290 -2.56 -32.78 5.03
N GLY A 291 -2.63 -31.73 5.88
CA GLY A 291 -2.01 -30.43 5.60
C GLY A 291 -0.50 -30.52 5.30
N PRO A 292 0.17 -29.41 4.96
CA PRO A 292 1.60 -29.45 4.63
C PRO A 292 2.43 -30.10 5.75
N THR A 293 3.19 -31.14 5.41
CA THR A 293 4.14 -31.78 6.33
C THR A 293 5.28 -30.80 6.62
N LEU A 294 5.15 -30.10 7.74
CA LEU A 294 6.19 -29.21 8.27
C LEU A 294 7.32 -30.04 8.87
N TRP A 295 8.55 -29.58 8.67
CA TRP A 295 9.75 -30.11 9.28
C TRP A 295 10.37 -29.06 10.20
N TRP A 296 11.05 -29.47 11.27
CA TRP A 296 11.84 -28.58 12.11
C TRP A 296 13.32 -28.89 11.94
N ILE A 297 14.11 -27.86 11.66
CA ILE A 297 15.57 -27.89 11.78
C ILE A 297 15.91 -27.43 13.20
N GLU A 298 16.50 -28.32 13.97
CA GLU A 298 16.94 -28.08 15.34
C GLU A 298 18.46 -28.02 15.40
N PHE A 299 19.01 -27.00 16.06
CA PHE A 299 20.46 -26.89 16.27
C PHE A 299 20.84 -27.15 17.74
N PRO A 300 21.96 -27.83 18.01
CA PRO A 300 22.47 -27.99 19.37
C PRO A 300 22.71 -26.65 20.09
N MET A 301 22.29 -26.58 21.35
CA MET A 301 22.25 -25.38 22.21
C MET A 301 23.57 -24.61 22.33
N ASP A 302 24.68 -25.33 22.29
CA ASP A 302 26.03 -24.90 22.63
C ASP A 302 26.78 -24.25 21.46
N VAL A 303 26.34 -24.45 20.22
CA VAL A 303 27.13 -24.09 19.02
C VAL A 303 26.82 -22.70 18.45
N ILE A 304 25.56 -22.22 18.51
CA ILE A 304 25.15 -21.06 17.69
C ILE A 304 25.00 -19.76 18.49
N PHE A 305 24.57 -19.81 19.76
CA PHE A 305 24.19 -18.59 20.48
C PHE A 305 25.38 -17.84 21.10
N ASN A 306 26.38 -18.57 21.61
CA ASN A 306 27.56 -17.97 22.27
C ASN A 306 28.83 -18.08 21.43
N ASP A 307 28.98 -19.15 20.63
CA ASP A 307 30.24 -19.52 19.98
C ASP A 307 30.11 -19.75 18.46
N PHE A 308 29.17 -19.07 17.78
CA PHE A 308 29.06 -19.18 16.32
C PHE A 308 30.40 -18.84 15.65
N ASP A 309 31.01 -19.85 15.07
CA ASP A 309 32.20 -19.74 14.23
C ASP A 309 31.78 -19.70 12.76
N PRO A 310 31.99 -18.58 12.05
CA PRO A 310 31.77 -18.49 10.62
C PRO A 310 32.57 -19.52 9.82
N ASN A 311 33.69 -20.03 10.36
CA ASN A 311 34.47 -21.11 9.77
C ASN A 311 34.03 -22.51 10.17
N GLY A 312 33.15 -22.63 11.17
CA GLY A 312 32.65 -23.91 11.65
C GLY A 312 31.75 -24.59 10.62
N ASN A 313 31.67 -25.92 10.72
CA ASN A 313 30.60 -26.68 10.07
C ASN A 313 29.55 -27.00 11.13
N HIS A 314 28.29 -26.72 10.81
CA HIS A 314 27.18 -26.70 11.76
C HIS A 314 26.22 -27.84 11.45
N THR A 315 26.21 -28.87 12.31
CA THR A 315 25.25 -29.97 12.20
C THR A 315 23.90 -29.55 12.78
N CYS A 316 22.83 -30.08 12.20
CA CYS A 316 21.46 -29.91 12.66
C CYS A 316 20.77 -31.27 12.83
N ARG A 317 19.61 -31.23 13.49
CA ARG A 317 18.67 -32.32 13.63
C ARG A 317 17.43 -31.99 12.81
N LEU A 318 16.89 -33.00 12.13
CA LEU A 318 15.63 -32.86 11.41
C LEU A 318 14.53 -33.55 12.22
N ARG A 319 13.43 -32.85 12.42
CA ARG A 319 12.28 -33.35 13.18
C ARG A 319 11.00 -33.20 12.38
N GLU A 320 10.15 -34.20 12.39
CA GLU A 320 8.82 -34.10 11.79
C GLU A 320 7.88 -33.31 12.72
N ASN A 321 7.12 -32.35 12.19
CA ASN A 321 6.21 -31.53 13.01
C ASN A 321 5.04 -32.33 13.60
N ALA A 322 4.46 -33.24 12.83
CA ALA A 322 3.25 -33.97 13.25
C ALA A 322 3.50 -34.89 14.45
N THR A 323 4.65 -35.56 14.47
CA THR A 323 4.99 -36.57 15.47
C THR A 323 6.04 -36.11 16.47
N ASN A 324 6.73 -34.99 16.19
CA ASN A 324 7.88 -34.51 16.96
C ASN A 324 9.05 -35.54 17.00
N ASN A 325 9.05 -36.50 16.09
CA ASN A 325 10.06 -37.55 15.97
C ASN A 325 11.27 -37.08 15.17
N LEU A 326 12.44 -37.63 15.48
CA LEU A 326 13.70 -37.28 14.84
C LEU A 326 13.98 -38.16 13.62
N VAL A 327 14.51 -37.55 12.57
CA VAL A 327 15.03 -38.28 11.41
C VAL A 327 16.41 -38.83 11.74
N VAL A 328 16.54 -40.15 11.71
CA VAL A 328 17.77 -40.89 12.00
C VAL A 328 18.06 -41.93 10.93
N ILE A 329 19.31 -42.42 10.90
CA ILE A 329 19.69 -43.58 10.09
C ILE A 329 19.85 -44.79 11.01
N ASN A 330 19.20 -45.90 10.65
CA ASN A 330 19.30 -47.19 11.34
C ASN A 330 19.66 -48.30 10.34
N ASP A 331 20.78 -49.01 10.55
CA ASP A 331 21.19 -50.21 9.80
C ASP A 331 20.99 -50.14 8.26
N SER A 332 21.19 -48.96 7.65
CA SER A 332 21.07 -48.58 6.22
C SER A 332 19.78 -47.86 5.77
N ASP A 333 18.76 -47.72 6.63
CA ASP A 333 17.50 -47.04 6.30
C ASP A 333 17.33 -45.70 7.07
N ILE A 334 16.67 -44.72 6.44
CA ILE A 334 16.26 -43.46 7.10
C ILE A 334 14.90 -43.67 7.78
N VAL A 335 14.84 -43.47 9.09
CA VAL A 335 13.66 -43.72 9.91
C VAL A 335 13.31 -42.48 10.73
N VAL A 336 12.01 -42.21 10.91
CA VAL A 336 11.51 -41.18 11.82
C VAL A 336 11.10 -41.86 13.12
N THR A 337 11.87 -41.64 14.19
CA THR A 337 11.67 -42.35 15.47
C THR A 337 11.54 -41.39 16.66
N GLU A 338 10.74 -41.80 17.63
CA GLU A 338 10.68 -41.14 18.93
C GLU A 338 11.97 -41.46 19.69
N ILE A 339 12.72 -40.44 20.10
CA ILE A 339 13.92 -40.59 20.92
C ILE A 339 13.63 -39.98 22.29
N PRO A 340 13.80 -40.72 23.40
CA PRO A 340 13.62 -40.18 24.75
C PRO A 340 14.49 -38.95 24.99
N ASP A 341 13.97 -37.94 25.68
CA ASP A 341 14.70 -36.69 25.96
C ASP A 341 16.06 -36.92 26.64
N SER A 342 16.19 -37.96 27.45
CA SER A 342 17.44 -38.38 28.10
C SER A 342 18.51 -38.89 27.13
N GLU A 343 18.12 -39.33 25.94
CA GLU A 343 19.00 -39.93 24.92
C GLU A 343 19.21 -39.00 23.72
N LYS A 344 18.43 -37.92 23.59
CA LYS A 344 18.58 -36.92 22.51
C LYS A 344 19.95 -36.26 22.48
N ALA A 345 20.64 -36.11 23.61
CA ALA A 345 21.99 -35.53 23.63
C ALA A 345 23.07 -36.47 23.04
N THR A 346 22.84 -37.78 23.12
CA THR A 346 23.78 -38.84 22.74
C THR A 346 23.42 -39.54 21.42
N TYR A 347 22.22 -39.31 20.87
CA TYR A 347 21.78 -39.95 19.63
C TYR A 347 22.39 -39.30 18.36
N PRO A 348 22.80 -40.09 17.35
CA PRO A 348 23.62 -39.65 16.22
C PRO A 348 22.88 -38.87 15.12
N SER A 349 21.74 -38.23 15.39
CA SER A 349 21.05 -37.41 14.36
C SER A 349 21.83 -36.13 14.08
N LYS A 350 22.76 -36.18 13.13
CA LYS A 350 23.62 -35.05 12.72
C LYS A 350 23.52 -34.91 11.20
N TRP A 351 22.87 -33.85 10.75
CA TRP A 351 22.66 -33.53 9.34
C TRP A 351 23.41 -32.26 8.96
N TYR A 352 24.12 -32.29 7.84
CA TYR A 352 24.56 -31.11 7.12
C TYR A 352 23.57 -30.82 5.98
N ILE A 353 23.17 -29.55 5.88
CA ILE A 353 22.28 -29.06 4.83
C ILE A 353 23.09 -28.06 4.02
N LYS A 354 23.30 -28.29 2.73
CA LYS A 354 24.19 -27.47 1.90
C LYS A 354 23.50 -27.04 0.60
N PRO A 355 23.60 -25.77 0.17
CA PRO A 355 23.13 -25.42 -1.16
C PRO A 355 23.98 -26.10 -2.25
N VAL A 356 23.34 -26.45 -3.36
CA VAL A 356 23.96 -27.25 -4.43
C VAL A 356 24.93 -26.42 -5.25
N SER A 357 24.60 -25.15 -5.49
CA SER A 357 25.49 -24.17 -6.10
C SER A 357 25.12 -22.77 -5.59
N PRO A 358 26.02 -21.78 -5.72
CA PRO A 358 25.66 -20.40 -5.43
C PRO A 358 24.44 -19.96 -6.24
N GLY A 359 23.54 -19.21 -5.61
CA GLY A 359 22.36 -18.61 -6.24
C GLY A 359 21.21 -19.60 -6.51
N LEU A 360 21.45 -20.90 -6.38
CA LEU A 360 20.40 -21.90 -6.42
C LEU A 360 19.88 -22.14 -5.00
N ASP A 361 18.61 -21.83 -4.76
CA ASP A 361 17.88 -22.16 -3.54
C ASP A 361 17.49 -23.66 -3.50
N ARG A 362 18.46 -24.52 -3.81
CA ARG A 362 18.37 -25.97 -3.86
C ARG A 362 19.40 -26.56 -2.91
N PHE A 363 18.97 -27.50 -2.08
CA PHE A 363 19.78 -28.03 -0.99
C PHE A 363 19.99 -29.54 -1.11
N SER A 364 21.18 -29.98 -0.71
CA SER A 364 21.56 -31.36 -0.47
C SER A 364 21.66 -31.63 1.04
N PHE A 365 21.40 -32.89 1.41
CA PHE A 365 21.41 -33.35 2.79
C PHE A 365 22.48 -34.43 2.94
N GLN A 366 23.33 -34.28 3.96
CA GLN A 366 24.37 -35.26 4.29
C GLN A 366 24.23 -35.66 5.76
N PHE A 367 24.17 -36.95 6.05
CA PHE A 367 24.15 -37.46 7.40
C PHE A 367 25.58 -37.72 7.89
N GLN A 368 25.85 -37.37 9.15
CA GLN A 368 27.09 -37.67 9.83
C GLN A 368 26.84 -38.76 10.88
N SER A 369 27.45 -39.92 10.66
CA SER A 369 27.36 -41.07 11.55
C SER A 369 28.56 -41.11 12.51
N ASP A 370 28.39 -41.72 13.68
CA ASP A 370 29.52 -42.03 14.57
C ASP A 370 30.29 -43.29 14.09
N ASN A 371 29.75 -44.02 13.11
CA ASN A 371 30.42 -45.08 12.38
C ASN A 371 30.70 -44.63 10.92
N PRO A 372 31.99 -44.44 10.53
CA PRO A 372 32.37 -43.86 9.25
C PRO A 372 31.98 -44.71 8.02
N ASP A 373 31.66 -46.00 8.19
CA ASP A 373 31.12 -46.83 7.11
C ASP A 373 29.73 -46.37 6.63
N TYR A 374 29.04 -45.55 7.44
CA TYR A 374 27.73 -44.95 7.13
C TYR A 374 27.82 -43.44 6.84
N ASP A 375 29.02 -42.84 6.80
CA ASP A 375 29.20 -41.48 6.35
C ASP A 375 28.98 -41.41 4.83
N GLY A 376 27.93 -40.73 4.39
CA GLY A 376 27.55 -40.69 2.98
C GLY A 376 26.64 -39.52 2.62
N ALA A 377 26.70 -39.10 1.34
CA ALA A 377 25.70 -38.21 0.76
C ALA A 377 24.46 -39.05 0.41
N TYR A 378 23.35 -38.81 1.09
CA TYR A 378 22.10 -39.53 0.85
C TYR A 378 21.27 -38.73 -0.15
N MET A 379 21.19 -39.22 -1.39
CA MET A 379 20.27 -38.69 -2.38
C MET A 379 18.95 -39.44 -2.31
N VAL A 380 17.83 -38.73 -2.22
CA VAL A 380 16.52 -39.34 -2.43
C VAL A 380 16.41 -39.70 -3.90
N ARG A 381 15.88 -40.86 -4.29
CA ARG A 381 15.75 -41.23 -5.72
C ARG A 381 14.26 -41.38 -6.08
N VAL A 382 13.79 -40.65 -7.08
CA VAL A 382 12.43 -40.80 -7.63
C VAL A 382 12.52 -41.69 -8.86
N ALA A 383 12.03 -42.91 -8.77
CA ALA A 383 11.94 -43.82 -9.92
C ALA A 383 10.55 -43.73 -10.57
N TRP A 384 10.48 -43.30 -11.83
CA TRP A 384 9.27 -43.41 -12.65
C TRP A 384 9.31 -44.71 -13.46
N GLY A 385 8.31 -45.58 -13.28
CA GLY A 385 8.08 -46.74 -14.14
C GLY A 385 7.01 -47.66 -13.58
N GLY A 386 5.96 -47.93 -14.35
CA GLY A 386 4.84 -48.79 -13.94
C GLY A 386 5.28 -50.20 -13.55
N GLY A 387 4.82 -50.65 -12.38
CA GLY A 387 5.00 -52.01 -11.87
C GLY A 387 5.78 -52.05 -10.56
N ASN A 388 5.05 -52.18 -9.44
CA ASN A 388 5.51 -52.30 -8.05
C ASN A 388 6.42 -51.18 -7.52
N LEU A 389 5.87 -50.39 -6.61
CA LEU A 389 6.55 -49.37 -5.82
C LEU A 389 7.52 -50.03 -4.84
N THR A 390 8.82 -49.96 -5.14
CA THR A 390 9.90 -50.13 -4.15
C THR A 390 10.85 -48.96 -4.29
N THR A 391 10.92 -48.12 -3.27
CA THR A 391 11.98 -47.13 -3.04
C THR A 391 13.14 -47.83 -2.34
N ASP A 392 14.26 -48.00 -3.04
CA ASP A 392 15.54 -48.45 -2.44
C ASP A 392 16.42 -47.21 -2.23
N TRP A 393 16.82 -46.98 -0.98
CA TRP A 393 17.84 -46.02 -0.59
C TRP A 393 19.19 -46.74 -0.63
N SER A 394 20.13 -46.32 -1.49
CA SER A 394 21.44 -46.96 -1.59
C SER A 394 22.55 -46.05 -1.06
N LEU A 395 23.37 -46.58 -0.15
CA LEU A 395 24.64 -46.02 0.31
C LEU A 395 25.55 -45.74 -0.90
N VAL A 396 25.88 -44.47 -1.18
CA VAL A 396 26.89 -44.14 -2.22
C VAL A 396 28.25 -44.09 -1.54
N THR A 397 28.90 -45.24 -1.40
CA THR A 397 30.30 -45.30 -0.94
C THR A 397 31.23 -44.86 -2.04
N GLN A 398 32.08 -43.88 -1.74
CA GLN A 398 33.10 -43.36 -2.62
C GLN A 398 34.34 -44.28 -2.61
N GLU A 399 34.28 -45.47 -3.24
CA GLU A 399 35.46 -46.32 -3.52
C GLU A 399 35.06 -47.39 -4.55
N THR A 400 35.50 -47.34 -5.82
CA THR A 400 36.78 -47.91 -6.24
C THR A 400 37.09 -47.47 -7.68
N ALA A 401 38.23 -46.80 -7.86
CA ALA A 401 38.99 -46.89 -9.10
C ALA A 401 39.53 -48.34 -9.23
N ASP A 402 39.72 -48.80 -10.47
CA ASP A 402 40.38 -50.07 -10.84
C ASP A 402 39.59 -51.38 -10.65
N SER A 403 38.75 -51.73 -11.62
CA SER A 403 38.88 -53.00 -12.37
C SER A 403 37.75 -53.14 -13.40
N GLY A 404 38.12 -53.24 -14.68
CA GLY A 404 37.18 -53.18 -15.80
C GLY A 404 36.34 -54.45 -16.00
N GLN A 405 35.02 -54.28 -16.08
CA GLN A 405 34.18 -54.68 -17.21
C GLN A 405 32.76 -54.07 -17.10
N PRO A 406 32.07 -53.87 -18.24
CA PRO A 406 30.99 -52.89 -18.36
C PRO A 406 29.61 -53.47 -18.00
N GLY A 407 29.05 -52.98 -16.90
CA GLY A 407 27.63 -53.07 -16.56
C GLY A 407 27.10 -51.67 -16.33
N MET A 408 26.78 -50.96 -17.42
CA MET A 408 26.06 -49.69 -17.37
C MET A 408 24.68 -49.91 -16.73
N ILE A 409 24.48 -49.37 -15.53
CA ILE A 409 23.20 -48.76 -15.16
C ILE A 409 23.48 -47.27 -14.94
N SER A 410 22.99 -46.51 -15.91
CA SER A 410 22.95 -45.06 -15.97
C SER A 410 22.56 -44.42 -14.62
N VAL A 411 23.40 -43.49 -14.17
CA VAL A 411 23.14 -42.55 -13.07
C VAL A 411 22.01 -41.62 -13.49
N GLY A 412 20.78 -41.99 -13.14
CA GLY A 412 19.59 -41.14 -13.33
C GLY A 412 19.47 -40.08 -12.23
N LYS A 413 19.84 -38.84 -12.57
CA LYS A 413 19.52 -37.51 -12.02
C LYS A 413 19.49 -37.32 -10.49
N GLU A 414 20.39 -36.46 -10.03
CA GLU A 414 20.42 -35.84 -8.71
C GLU A 414 19.05 -35.27 -8.30
N ASN A 415 18.52 -35.69 -7.15
CA ASN A 415 17.33 -35.06 -6.56
C ASN A 415 17.75 -34.01 -5.55
N HIS A 416 17.44 -32.77 -5.90
CA HIS A 416 17.69 -31.57 -5.11
C HIS A 416 16.39 -31.08 -4.49
N PHE A 417 16.43 -30.59 -3.24
CA PHE A 417 15.23 -30.12 -2.53
C PHE A 417 15.18 -28.60 -2.43
N PHE A 418 13.99 -28.03 -2.49
CA PHE A 418 13.74 -26.67 -2.07
C PHE A 418 13.43 -26.65 -0.57
N ILE A 419 14.09 -25.75 0.15
CA ILE A 419 13.75 -25.41 1.54
C ILE A 419 13.02 -24.07 1.48
N SER A 420 11.77 -24.06 1.92
CA SER A 420 11.04 -22.80 2.17
C SER A 420 10.65 -22.72 3.62
N LEU A 421 10.81 -21.54 4.23
CA LEU A 421 10.31 -21.28 5.57
C LEU A 421 8.78 -21.19 5.50
N PRO A 422 8.01 -21.89 6.34
CA PRO A 422 6.60 -21.62 6.47
C PRO A 422 6.46 -20.19 7.01
N ASN A 423 5.50 -19.47 6.48
CA ASN A 423 5.13 -18.16 7.01
C ASN A 423 4.94 -18.31 8.53
N MET A 424 5.75 -17.62 9.35
CA MET A 424 5.53 -17.62 10.80
C MET A 424 4.09 -17.19 11.02
N PRO A 425 3.26 -17.99 11.72
CA PRO A 425 1.93 -17.56 12.02
C PRO A 425 2.07 -16.31 12.88
N LEU A 426 1.52 -15.21 12.39
CA LEU A 426 1.50 -13.90 13.04
C LEU A 426 1.17 -13.99 14.54
N ASP A 427 0.36 -14.98 14.90
CA ASP A 427 -0.10 -15.30 16.26
C ASP A 427 0.98 -15.65 17.29
N SER A 428 2.20 -15.99 16.87
CA SER A 428 3.32 -16.33 17.78
C SER A 428 4.17 -15.13 18.20
N LEU A 429 3.93 -13.94 17.64
CA LEU A 429 4.66 -12.72 17.97
C LEU A 429 4.28 -12.19 19.35
N ALA A 430 5.24 -11.55 20.03
CA ALA A 430 4.98 -10.86 21.29
C ALA A 430 3.94 -9.73 21.11
N PRO A 431 3.08 -9.45 22.10
CA PRO A 431 2.04 -8.41 22.02
C PRO A 431 2.57 -7.04 21.59
N GLU A 432 3.79 -6.68 21.97
CA GLU A 432 4.45 -5.42 21.61
C GLU A 432 4.81 -5.39 20.12
N LEU A 433 5.29 -6.51 19.56
CA LEU A 433 5.59 -6.65 18.14
C LEU A 433 4.30 -6.68 17.32
N LEU A 434 3.28 -7.39 17.79
CA LEU A 434 1.94 -7.37 17.18
C LEU A 434 1.36 -5.95 17.18
N SER A 435 1.52 -5.19 18.26
CA SER A 435 1.08 -3.81 18.35
C SER A 435 1.81 -2.92 17.34
N LEU A 436 3.13 -3.09 17.19
CA LEU A 436 3.90 -2.38 16.17
C LEU A 436 3.48 -2.77 14.75
N VAL A 437 3.26 -4.05 14.48
CA VAL A 437 2.75 -4.52 13.18
C VAL A 437 1.39 -3.90 12.88
N LEU A 438 0.45 -3.95 13.84
CA LEU A 438 -0.89 -3.36 13.69
C LEU A 438 -0.83 -1.84 13.47
N GLN A 439 0.10 -1.13 14.11
CA GLN A 439 0.30 0.32 13.92
C GLN A 439 0.93 0.69 12.57
N ASN A 440 1.63 -0.23 11.89
CA ASN A 440 2.26 -0.01 10.59
C ASN A 440 1.39 -0.49 9.41
N ILE A 441 0.13 -0.85 9.66
CA ILE A 441 -0.80 -1.19 8.58
C ILE A 441 -1.23 0.10 7.86
N ASN A 442 -1.19 0.07 6.54
CA ASN A 442 -1.49 1.23 5.68
C ASN A 442 -2.95 1.24 5.17
N SER A 443 -3.84 0.45 5.77
CA SER A 443 -5.25 0.36 5.36
C SER A 443 -6.16 -0.11 6.51
N PRO A 444 -7.31 0.55 6.77
CA PRO A 444 -8.27 0.10 7.77
C PRO A 444 -8.89 -1.27 7.43
N ARG A 445 -9.03 -1.59 6.14
CA ARG A 445 -9.47 -2.91 5.68
C ARG A 445 -8.41 -3.98 5.97
N GLY A 446 -7.14 -3.64 5.76
CA GLY A 446 -6.00 -4.49 6.15
C GLY A 446 -6.03 -4.79 7.65
N LEU A 447 -6.27 -3.76 8.48
CA LEU A 447 -6.41 -3.91 9.93
C LEU A 447 -7.59 -4.83 10.28
N HIS A 448 -8.77 -4.58 9.72
CA HIS A 448 -9.96 -5.41 9.93
C HIS A 448 -9.72 -6.88 9.56
N ASN A 449 -9.15 -7.14 8.39
CA ASN A 449 -8.86 -8.50 7.93
C ASN A 449 -7.87 -9.20 8.86
N LEU A 450 -6.85 -8.48 9.35
CA LEU A 450 -5.84 -9.04 10.23
C LEU A 450 -6.42 -9.39 11.61
N ILE A 451 -7.21 -8.50 12.21
CA ILE A 451 -7.85 -8.77 13.51
C ILE A 451 -8.98 -9.82 13.40
N ALA A 452 -9.64 -9.92 12.24
CA ALA A 452 -10.65 -10.96 11.99
C ALA A 452 -10.00 -12.34 11.79
N ALA A 453 -8.83 -12.39 11.15
CA ALA A 453 -8.10 -13.62 10.88
C ALA A 453 -7.27 -14.13 12.08
N SER A 454 -6.87 -13.23 12.99
CA SER A 454 -5.97 -13.54 14.10
C SER A 454 -6.57 -13.15 15.47
N PRO A 455 -6.91 -14.15 16.32
CA PRO A 455 -7.34 -13.88 17.69
C PRO A 455 -6.26 -13.19 18.55
N ALA A 456 -4.97 -13.39 18.23
CA ALA A 456 -3.87 -12.71 18.91
C ALA A 456 -3.83 -11.22 18.57
N CYS A 457 -3.95 -10.88 17.27
CA CYS A 457 -4.06 -9.50 16.82
C CYS A 457 -5.31 -8.82 17.38
N LEU A 458 -6.44 -9.53 17.44
CA LEU A 458 -7.66 -9.01 18.04
C LEU A 458 -7.46 -8.66 19.53
N ARG A 459 -6.81 -9.54 20.31
CA ARG A 459 -6.51 -9.26 21.73
C ARG A 459 -5.63 -8.02 21.90
N VAL A 460 -4.59 -7.88 21.09
CA VAL A 460 -3.69 -6.72 21.12
C VAL A 460 -4.43 -5.44 20.68
N PHE A 461 -5.24 -5.54 19.62
CA PHE A 461 -6.09 -4.44 19.17
C PHE A 461 -7.06 -3.98 20.25
N LEU A 462 -7.71 -4.90 20.97
CA LEU A 462 -8.65 -4.56 22.04
C LEU A 462 -7.98 -3.90 23.25
N GLN A 463 -6.68 -4.11 23.47
CA GLN A 463 -5.93 -3.46 24.56
C GLN A 463 -5.59 -2.00 24.24
N THR A 464 -5.22 -1.70 22.99
CA THR A 464 -4.80 -0.35 22.57
C THR A 464 -5.46 0.11 21.25
N PRO A 465 -6.81 0.04 21.14
CA PRO A 465 -7.49 0.25 19.87
C PRO A 465 -7.31 1.68 19.35
N TYR A 466 -7.19 2.64 20.27
CA TYR A 466 -6.98 4.05 19.95
C TYR A 466 -5.62 4.30 19.26
N LEU A 467 -4.53 3.80 19.83
CA LEU A 467 -3.18 3.99 19.29
C LEU A 467 -3.05 3.33 17.92
N ILE A 468 -3.57 2.11 17.79
CA ILE A 468 -3.53 1.35 16.55
C ILE A 468 -4.38 2.04 15.48
N LEU A 469 -5.64 2.38 15.76
CA LEU A 469 -6.52 3.00 14.77
C LEU A 469 -6.01 4.39 14.34
N SER A 470 -5.48 5.18 15.29
CA SER A 470 -4.85 6.47 14.97
C SER A 470 -3.64 6.31 14.06
N ALA A 471 -2.75 5.34 14.34
CA ALA A 471 -1.58 5.09 13.51
C ALA A 471 -1.98 4.60 12.11
N VAL A 472 -2.90 3.64 12.02
CA VAL A 472 -3.39 3.11 10.74
C VAL A 472 -4.01 4.21 9.90
N LEU A 473 -4.88 5.06 10.48
CA LEU A 473 -5.47 6.17 9.73
C LEU A 473 -4.38 7.15 9.25
N ARG A 474 -3.39 7.50 10.09
CA ARG A 474 -2.28 8.37 9.68
C ARG A 474 -1.45 7.78 8.53
N ASN A 475 -1.26 6.47 8.50
CA ASN A 475 -0.54 5.80 7.42
C ASN A 475 -1.38 5.64 6.15
N THR A 476 -2.71 5.57 6.29
CA THR A 476 -3.64 5.37 5.18
C THR A 476 -3.88 6.66 4.42
N LEU A 477 -4.01 7.79 5.11
CA LEU A 477 -4.35 9.07 4.49
C LEU A 477 -3.15 9.63 3.69
N PRO A 478 -3.27 9.84 2.36
CA PRO A 478 -2.21 10.48 1.58
C PRO A 478 -1.84 11.84 2.17
N SER A 479 -0.54 12.15 2.27
CA SER A 479 -0.03 13.36 2.93
C SER A 479 -0.65 14.65 2.40
N GLY A 480 -0.97 14.71 1.10
CA GLY A 480 -1.65 15.84 0.45
C GLY A 480 -3.15 15.97 0.73
N THR A 481 -3.79 15.02 1.43
CA THR A 481 -5.25 15.01 1.66
C THR A 481 -5.67 15.10 3.13
N ILE A 482 -4.74 14.94 4.07
CA ILE A 482 -5.03 14.91 5.51
C ILE A 482 -5.85 16.13 5.96
N LYS A 483 -5.49 17.33 5.50
CA LYS A 483 -6.23 18.57 5.80
C LYS A 483 -7.70 18.46 5.40
N HIS A 484 -7.99 17.95 4.21
CA HIS A 484 -9.34 17.83 3.68
C HIS A 484 -10.16 16.78 4.43
N TYR A 485 -9.55 15.66 4.80
CA TYR A 485 -10.18 14.64 5.64
C TYR A 485 -10.61 15.18 7.00
N LEU A 486 -9.70 15.92 7.65
CA LEU A 486 -9.97 16.51 8.95
C LEU A 486 -11.04 17.60 8.86
N ALA A 487 -10.95 18.49 7.87
CA ALA A 487 -11.95 19.52 7.62
C ALA A 487 -13.34 18.92 7.35
N ALA A 488 -13.45 17.91 6.49
CA ALA A 488 -14.71 17.22 6.22
C ALA A 488 -15.30 16.57 7.49
N SER A 489 -14.45 15.97 8.33
CA SER A 489 -14.90 15.36 9.60
C SER A 489 -15.31 16.36 10.68
N GLN A 490 -14.86 17.61 10.58
CA GLN A 490 -15.08 18.67 11.57
C GLN A 490 -16.03 19.76 11.06
N ALA A 491 -16.57 19.59 9.85
CA ALA A 491 -17.53 20.53 9.28
C ALA A 491 -18.75 20.69 10.21
N PRO A 492 -19.23 21.93 10.42
CA PRO A 492 -20.27 22.20 11.42
C PRO A 492 -21.61 21.55 11.06
N LEU A 493 -22.16 20.77 11.99
CA LEU A 493 -23.44 20.05 11.86
C LEU A 493 -24.67 20.96 12.07
N CYS A 494 -24.58 21.99 12.91
CA CYS A 494 -25.63 22.99 13.18
C CYS A 494 -25.12 24.35 12.71
N LYS A 495 -25.93 25.09 11.93
CA LYS A 495 -25.41 26.09 10.98
C LYS A 495 -25.97 27.49 11.18
N THR A 496 -25.25 28.32 11.90
CA THR A 496 -25.36 29.79 11.70
C THR A 496 -24.46 30.23 10.54
N ARG A 497 -24.79 31.36 9.90
CA ARG A 497 -23.95 31.96 8.86
C ARG A 497 -22.53 32.22 9.35
N ASP A 498 -22.38 32.71 10.58
CA ASP A 498 -21.09 33.10 11.16
C ASP A 498 -20.18 31.88 11.43
N GLU A 499 -20.75 30.74 11.84
CA GLU A 499 -20.01 29.48 12.03
C GLU A 499 -19.47 28.96 10.70
N ILE A 500 -20.27 29.01 9.63
CA ILE A 500 -19.83 28.61 8.28
C ILE A 500 -18.71 29.53 7.79
N LEU A 501 -18.87 30.84 7.92
CA LEU A 501 -17.84 31.79 7.51
C LEU A 501 -16.53 31.58 8.29
N SER A 502 -16.61 31.37 9.61
CA SER A 502 -15.43 31.11 10.45
C SER A 502 -14.73 29.80 10.05
N PHE A 503 -15.50 28.75 9.76
CA PHE A 503 -14.95 27.48 9.29
C PHE A 503 -14.29 27.61 7.90
N LEU A 504 -14.89 28.35 6.98
CA LEU A 504 -14.31 28.57 5.64
C LEU A 504 -13.02 29.40 5.72
N ASP A 505 -13.00 30.43 6.55
CA ASP A 505 -11.79 31.21 6.81
C ASP A 505 -10.67 30.31 7.34
N GLU A 506 -10.96 29.47 8.34
CA GLU A 506 -9.99 28.48 8.84
C GLU A 506 -9.56 27.50 7.75
N TYR A 507 -10.49 26.95 6.97
CA TYR A 507 -10.19 25.98 5.92
C TYR A 507 -9.29 26.52 4.82
N PHE A 508 -9.45 27.78 4.40
CA PHE A 508 -8.62 28.37 3.33
C PHE A 508 -7.29 28.95 3.84
N ILE A 509 -7.08 29.13 5.15
CA ILE A 509 -5.79 29.54 5.70
C ILE A 509 -4.74 28.43 5.52
N ALA A 510 -3.60 28.74 4.89
CA ALA A 510 -2.54 27.75 4.64
C ALA A 510 -1.89 27.19 5.92
N SER A 511 -1.88 27.99 7.00
CA SER A 511 -1.32 27.61 8.31
C SER A 511 -2.33 26.91 9.24
N SER A 512 -3.58 26.72 8.83
CA SER A 512 -4.59 26.04 9.64
C SER A 512 -4.23 24.56 9.76
N SER A 513 -4.08 24.04 10.97
CA SER A 513 -4.01 22.61 11.21
C SER A 513 -5.25 22.16 11.95
N PHE A 514 -6.22 21.61 11.22
CA PHE A 514 -7.30 20.85 11.86
C PHE A 514 -6.67 19.75 12.71
N GLU A 515 -7.11 19.62 13.96
CA GLU A 515 -6.50 18.66 14.87
C GLU A 515 -6.91 17.23 14.51
N PHE A 516 -5.97 16.30 14.60
CA PHE A 516 -6.28 14.89 14.39
C PHE A 516 -7.11 14.36 15.59
N PRO A 517 -8.16 13.56 15.37
CA PRO A 517 -9.07 13.16 16.45
C PRO A 517 -8.35 12.48 17.62
N ALA A 518 -8.52 13.03 18.82
CA ALA A 518 -7.94 12.50 20.05
C ALA A 518 -8.82 11.47 20.78
N ASN A 519 -10.03 11.21 20.26
CA ASN A 519 -11.02 10.34 20.89
C ASN A 519 -11.49 9.22 19.96
N LYS A 520 -11.99 8.12 20.55
CA LYS A 520 -12.43 6.93 19.80
C LYS A 520 -13.53 7.24 18.79
N THR A 521 -14.50 8.07 19.16
CA THR A 521 -15.63 8.43 18.30
C THR A 521 -15.15 9.13 17.03
N GLY A 522 -14.29 10.13 17.17
CA GLY A 522 -13.72 10.87 16.04
C GLY A 522 -12.83 10.02 15.14
N LEU A 523 -12.05 9.08 15.69
CA LEU A 523 -11.30 8.12 14.87
C LEU A 523 -12.22 7.18 14.09
N VAL A 524 -13.32 6.72 14.69
CA VAL A 524 -14.31 5.87 14.00
C VAL A 524 -15.02 6.66 12.91
N SER A 525 -15.45 7.90 13.18
CA SER A 525 -16.06 8.77 12.17
C SER A 525 -15.11 9.04 11.01
N LEU A 526 -13.83 9.32 11.28
CA LEU A 526 -12.82 9.52 10.25
C LEU A 526 -12.56 8.25 9.42
N CYS A 527 -12.54 7.08 10.06
CA CYS A 527 -12.44 5.78 9.38
C CYS A 527 -13.66 5.50 8.49
N GLN A 528 -14.86 5.82 8.97
CA GLN A 528 -16.10 5.70 8.18
C GLN A 528 -16.07 6.63 6.96
N LEU A 529 -15.66 7.88 7.13
CA LEU A 529 -15.51 8.82 6.03
C LEU A 529 -14.51 8.30 4.98
N TYR A 530 -13.35 7.82 5.40
CA TYR A 530 -12.38 7.18 4.51
C TYR A 530 -13.01 6.02 3.71
N HIS A 531 -13.72 5.12 4.38
CA HIS A 531 -14.36 3.98 3.72
C HIS A 531 -15.46 4.39 2.74
N ARG A 532 -16.23 5.44 3.05
CA ARG A 532 -17.26 5.96 2.14
C ARG A 532 -16.63 6.55 0.88
N ILE A 533 -15.59 7.36 1.04
CA ILE A 533 -14.86 7.97 -0.08
C ILE A 533 -14.19 6.89 -0.93
N ASP A 534 -13.47 5.96 -0.32
CA ASP A 534 -12.82 4.85 -1.02
C ASP A 534 -13.83 4.02 -1.82
N TYR A 535 -15.01 3.73 -1.25
CA TYR A 535 -16.07 3.04 -1.97
C TYR A 535 -16.59 3.83 -3.17
N LEU A 536 -16.88 5.12 -3.00
CA LEU A 536 -17.40 5.97 -4.07
C LEU A 536 -16.37 6.21 -5.18
N ILE A 537 -15.09 6.35 -4.85
CA ILE A 537 -14.01 6.41 -5.83
C ILE A 537 -13.91 5.10 -6.62
N ASN A 538 -14.00 3.95 -5.95
CA ASN A 538 -13.98 2.66 -6.66
C ASN A 538 -15.19 2.50 -7.60
N LEU A 539 -16.38 2.98 -7.21
CA LEU A 539 -17.53 3.02 -8.12
C LEU A 539 -17.32 3.98 -9.30
N PHE A 540 -16.68 5.12 -9.08
CA PHE A 540 -16.29 6.05 -10.15
C PHE A 540 -15.35 5.38 -11.16
N LEU A 541 -14.31 4.70 -10.67
CA LEU A 541 -13.36 3.96 -11.51
C LEU A 541 -14.03 2.81 -12.28
N GLN A 542 -14.95 2.09 -11.64
CA GLN A 542 -15.72 1.03 -12.29
C GLN A 542 -16.61 1.60 -13.42
N GLN A 543 -17.26 2.73 -13.21
CA GLN A 543 -18.06 3.35 -14.27
C GLN A 543 -17.20 3.78 -15.46
N ILE A 544 -15.98 4.26 -15.22
CA ILE A 544 -15.02 4.53 -16.28
C ILE A 544 -14.67 3.23 -17.02
N GLN A 545 -14.44 2.12 -16.31
CA GLN A 545 -14.21 0.81 -16.94
C GLN A 545 -15.33 0.39 -17.89
N GLU A 546 -16.59 0.57 -17.51
CA GLU A 546 -17.77 0.26 -18.33
C GLU A 546 -17.84 1.07 -19.63
N LEU A 547 -17.22 2.25 -19.65
CA LEU A 547 -17.07 3.03 -20.87
C LEU A 547 -16.05 2.38 -21.83
N GLY A 548 -15.31 1.34 -21.41
CA GLY A 548 -14.47 0.47 -22.23
C GLY A 548 -12.97 0.76 -22.08
N PHE A 549 -12.54 1.04 -20.86
CA PHE A 549 -11.11 1.11 -20.48
C PHE A 549 -10.66 -0.23 -19.90
N ASP A 550 -9.39 -0.60 -20.13
CA ASP A 550 -8.80 -1.86 -19.66
C ASP A 550 -8.49 -1.80 -18.15
N GLU A 551 -8.75 -2.89 -17.41
CA GLU A 551 -8.46 -3.01 -15.98
C GLU A 551 -6.98 -2.77 -15.64
N SER A 552 -6.07 -3.20 -16.51
CA SER A 552 -4.63 -3.01 -16.33
C SER A 552 -4.21 -1.53 -16.40
N ILE A 553 -5.04 -0.71 -17.05
CA ILE A 553 -4.86 0.73 -17.10
C ILE A 553 -5.43 1.32 -15.81
N LEU A 554 -6.66 1.01 -15.40
CA LEU A 554 -7.39 1.80 -14.41
C LEU A 554 -6.90 1.77 -12.95
N ALA A 555 -5.88 1.00 -12.59
CA ALA A 555 -5.30 1.08 -11.24
C ALA A 555 -4.64 2.45 -11.03
N PRO A 556 -5.17 3.33 -10.16
CA PRO A 556 -4.68 4.70 -10.04
C PRO A 556 -3.28 4.75 -9.43
N SER A 557 -2.44 5.65 -9.91
CA SER A 557 -1.16 5.97 -9.27
C SER A 557 -1.40 6.69 -7.92
N LEU A 558 -0.32 6.91 -7.15
CA LEU A 558 -0.41 7.65 -5.88
C LEU A 558 -0.86 9.11 -6.08
N SER A 559 -0.42 9.78 -7.15
CA SER A 559 -0.83 11.15 -7.49
C SER A 559 -2.30 11.18 -7.89
N GLU A 560 -2.75 10.26 -8.74
CA GLU A 560 -4.15 10.15 -9.19
C GLU A 560 -5.10 9.87 -8.04
N SER A 561 -4.72 8.93 -7.16
CA SER A 561 -5.46 8.63 -5.93
C SER A 561 -5.55 9.88 -5.04
N THR A 562 -4.46 10.64 -4.90
CA THR A 562 -4.45 11.89 -4.14
C THR A 562 -5.41 12.94 -4.73
N ARG A 563 -5.42 13.12 -6.07
CA ARG A 563 -6.35 14.03 -6.77
C ARG A 563 -7.81 13.60 -6.56
N LEU A 564 -8.12 12.32 -6.75
CA LEU A 564 -9.47 11.76 -6.55
C LEU A 564 -9.95 11.96 -5.11
N HIS A 565 -9.16 11.55 -4.10
CA HIS A 565 -9.52 11.74 -2.70
C HIS A 565 -9.76 13.20 -2.36
N ARG A 566 -8.87 14.10 -2.83
CA ARG A 566 -9.01 15.54 -2.60
C ARG A 566 -10.29 16.10 -3.23
N ALA A 567 -10.61 15.71 -4.46
CA ALA A 567 -11.80 16.17 -5.18
C ALA A 567 -13.09 15.77 -4.45
N PHE A 568 -13.21 14.50 -4.06
CA PHE A 568 -14.35 13.99 -3.31
C PHE A 568 -14.47 14.65 -1.93
N LEU A 569 -13.36 14.89 -1.23
CA LEU A 569 -13.37 15.59 0.05
C LEU A 569 -13.75 17.06 -0.07
N ARG A 570 -13.26 17.77 -1.09
CA ARG A 570 -13.66 19.17 -1.33
C ARG A 570 -15.14 19.26 -1.66
N TYR A 571 -15.63 18.32 -2.44
CA TYR A 571 -17.06 18.18 -2.71
C TYR A 571 -17.85 17.94 -1.43
N GLU A 572 -17.40 17.03 -0.56
CA GLU A 572 -18.02 16.79 0.75
C GLU A 572 -18.01 18.03 1.63
N ILE A 573 -16.89 18.76 1.73
CA ILE A 573 -16.83 19.99 2.51
C ILE A 573 -17.82 21.01 1.95
N TYR A 574 -17.88 21.15 0.63
CA TYR A 574 -18.82 22.05 -0.05
C TYR A 574 -20.28 21.69 0.24
N CYS A 575 -20.64 20.41 0.21
CA CYS A 575 -21.94 19.92 0.68
C CYS A 575 -22.11 20.26 2.17
N SER A 576 -21.16 19.91 3.01
CA SER A 576 -21.27 20.08 4.46
C SER A 576 -21.30 21.53 4.91
N VAL A 577 -20.84 22.51 4.13
CA VAL A 577 -21.02 23.93 4.45
C VAL A 577 -22.32 24.48 3.88
N PHE A 578 -22.66 24.17 2.63
CA PHE A 578 -23.81 24.79 1.96
C PHE A 578 -25.09 23.97 2.02
N ALA A 579 -25.08 22.71 2.47
CA ALA A 579 -26.25 21.84 2.52
C ALA A 579 -26.97 21.77 3.85
N THR A 580 -28.27 22.00 3.87
CA THR A 580 -29.11 21.82 5.05
C THR A 580 -29.33 20.32 5.26
N HIS A 581 -28.69 19.74 6.28
CA HIS A 581 -29.01 18.37 6.72
C HIS A 581 -30.40 18.37 7.35
N GLY A 582 -31.23 17.41 6.96
CA GLY A 582 -32.63 17.27 7.34
C GLY A 582 -32.89 17.40 8.84
N LEU A 583 -33.30 18.60 9.24
CA LEU A 583 -33.94 18.86 10.52
C LEU A 583 -35.25 19.60 10.25
N GLU A 584 -36.21 19.28 11.10
CA GLU A 584 -37.65 19.42 10.91
C GLU A 584 -38.08 20.81 10.38
N PRO A 585 -39.01 20.86 9.41
CA PRO A 585 -39.50 22.08 8.76
C PRO A 585 -40.07 23.16 9.71
N TRP A 586 -40.41 22.79 10.95
CA TRP A 586 -41.04 23.67 11.94
C TRP A 586 -40.06 24.43 12.86
N MET A 587 -38.74 24.18 12.77
CA MET A 587 -37.78 25.03 13.47
C MET A 587 -37.69 26.35 12.72
N ASP A 588 -37.93 27.44 13.45
CA ASP A 588 -37.97 28.83 13.01
C ASP A 588 -37.10 29.08 11.76
N SER A 589 -37.73 29.23 10.59
CA SER A 589 -37.06 29.43 9.30
C SER A 589 -36.14 30.66 9.29
N SER A 590 -36.18 31.50 10.33
CA SER A 590 -35.27 32.61 10.55
C SER A 590 -33.89 32.22 11.12
N LEU A 591 -33.69 30.97 11.55
CA LEU A 591 -32.43 30.48 12.13
C LEU A 591 -31.40 30.00 11.10
N PHE A 592 -31.79 29.80 9.83
CA PHE A 592 -30.93 29.20 8.81
C PHE A 592 -30.82 30.08 7.57
N TYR A 593 -29.58 30.34 7.15
CA TYR A 593 -29.29 31.16 5.99
C TYR A 593 -29.01 30.25 4.78
N GLU A 594 -29.87 30.31 3.76
CA GLU A 594 -29.63 29.66 2.47
C GLU A 594 -28.68 30.55 1.63
N PHE A 595 -27.51 30.01 1.30
CA PHE A 595 -26.53 30.74 0.48
C PHE A 595 -26.92 30.68 -0.98
N SER A 596 -27.06 31.85 -1.61
CA SER A 596 -27.22 31.94 -3.06
C SER A 596 -25.99 31.38 -3.79
N GLY A 597 -26.14 30.94 -5.04
CA GLY A 597 -25.06 30.45 -5.88
C GLY A 597 -23.93 31.48 -6.05
N ALA A 598 -24.26 32.77 -6.05
CA ALA A 598 -23.26 33.85 -6.04
C ALA A 598 -22.42 33.83 -4.76
N GLU A 599 -23.06 33.68 -3.59
CA GLU A 599 -22.34 33.58 -2.31
C GLU A 599 -21.54 32.27 -2.21
N GLN A 600 -22.10 31.16 -2.67
CA GLN A 600 -21.39 29.87 -2.72
C GLN A 600 -20.13 29.97 -3.60
N PHE A 601 -20.21 30.69 -4.73
CA PHE A 601 -19.08 30.96 -5.60
C PHE A 601 -18.02 31.82 -4.91
N ASP A 602 -18.41 32.97 -4.34
CA ASP A 602 -17.48 33.92 -3.74
C ASP A 602 -16.79 33.38 -2.48
N LEU A 603 -17.52 32.63 -1.65
CA LEU A 603 -17.02 32.11 -0.38
C LEU A 603 -16.15 30.86 -0.54
N PHE A 604 -16.35 30.07 -1.60
CA PHE A 604 -15.66 28.78 -1.75
C PHE A 604 -14.94 28.64 -3.08
N LEU A 605 -15.66 28.69 -4.21
CA LEU A 605 -15.10 28.35 -5.52
C LEU A 605 -14.03 29.35 -5.98
N ARG A 606 -14.23 30.64 -5.68
CA ARG A 606 -13.29 31.71 -5.99
C ARG A 606 -11.98 31.62 -5.21
N GLN A 607 -11.97 30.91 -4.09
CA GLN A 607 -10.76 30.65 -3.29
C GLN A 607 -9.91 29.50 -3.85
N LEU A 608 -10.47 28.72 -4.78
CA LEU A 608 -9.81 27.60 -5.44
C LEU A 608 -9.31 28.02 -6.82
N THR A 609 -8.26 27.35 -7.30
CA THR A 609 -7.80 27.50 -8.67
C THR A 609 -8.77 26.83 -9.66
N PRO A 610 -8.80 27.25 -10.94
CA PRO A 610 -9.75 26.71 -11.91
C PRO A 610 -9.70 25.19 -12.09
N TRP A 611 -8.52 24.58 -12.01
CA TRP A 611 -8.37 23.13 -12.15
C TRP A 611 -8.90 22.37 -10.92
N GLU A 612 -8.77 22.93 -9.72
CA GLU A 612 -9.32 22.34 -8.48
C GLU A 612 -10.86 22.38 -8.48
N VAL A 613 -11.44 23.43 -9.04
CA VAL A 613 -12.90 23.51 -9.24
C VAL A 613 -13.37 22.53 -10.31
N GLU A 614 -12.55 22.30 -11.34
CA GLU A 614 -12.84 21.30 -12.37
C GLU A 614 -12.79 19.86 -11.82
N GLU A 615 -11.90 19.55 -10.88
CA GLU A 615 -11.92 18.30 -10.11
C GLU A 615 -13.29 18.09 -9.42
N MET A 616 -13.80 19.12 -8.73
CA MET A 616 -15.12 19.07 -8.09
C MET A 616 -16.26 18.94 -9.10
N ALA A 617 -16.16 19.62 -10.25
CA ALA A 617 -17.16 19.52 -11.32
C ALA A 617 -17.24 18.11 -11.91
N CYS A 618 -16.12 17.40 -12.02
CA CYS A 618 -16.10 15.98 -12.40
C CYS A 618 -16.90 15.12 -11.41
N VAL A 619 -16.69 15.34 -10.11
CA VAL A 619 -17.40 14.63 -9.04
C VAL A 619 -18.91 14.92 -9.09
N GLN A 620 -19.31 16.19 -9.27
CA GLN A 620 -20.73 16.56 -9.43
C GLN A 620 -21.39 15.89 -10.63
N VAL A 621 -20.72 15.90 -11.79
CA VAL A 621 -21.24 15.26 -13.00
C VAL A 621 -21.41 13.76 -12.77
N TYR A 622 -20.44 13.11 -12.14
CA TYR A 622 -20.53 11.70 -11.78
C TYR A 622 -21.75 11.41 -10.91
N PHE A 623 -21.93 12.13 -9.80
CA PHE A 623 -23.06 11.90 -8.90
C PHE A 623 -24.41 12.23 -9.53
N ALA A 624 -24.48 13.27 -10.37
CA ALA A 624 -25.69 13.59 -11.11
C ALA A 624 -26.10 12.43 -12.05
N LEU A 625 -25.12 11.84 -12.75
CA LEU A 625 -25.37 10.68 -13.63
C LEU A 625 -25.80 9.44 -12.85
N VAL A 626 -25.11 9.09 -11.77
CA VAL A 626 -25.46 7.93 -10.93
C VAL A 626 -26.85 8.08 -10.32
N THR A 627 -27.15 9.25 -9.77
CA THR A 627 -28.48 9.56 -9.21
C THR A 627 -29.55 9.49 -10.29
N GLY A 628 -29.30 10.09 -11.46
CA GLY A 628 -30.20 10.02 -12.61
C GLY A 628 -30.45 8.60 -13.10
N GLU A 629 -29.43 7.72 -13.13
CA GLU A 629 -29.61 6.31 -13.50
C GLU A 629 -30.49 5.56 -12.49
N HIS A 630 -30.38 5.85 -11.20
CA HIS A 630 -31.25 5.27 -10.19
C HIS A 630 -32.70 5.76 -10.29
N ILE A 631 -32.93 7.04 -10.58
CA ILE A 631 -34.27 7.55 -10.86
C ILE A 631 -34.84 6.89 -12.12
N ALA A 632 -34.02 6.72 -13.17
CA ALA A 632 -34.45 6.03 -14.39
C ALA A 632 -34.90 4.60 -14.13
N GLN A 633 -34.20 3.88 -13.26
CA GLN A 633 -34.58 2.53 -12.85
C GLN A 633 -35.94 2.53 -12.12
N LEU A 634 -36.16 3.51 -11.23
CA LEU A 634 -37.44 3.67 -10.54
C LEU A 634 -38.58 4.02 -11.50
N GLU A 635 -38.32 4.86 -12.50
CA GLU A 635 -39.27 5.19 -13.55
C GLU A 635 -39.68 3.95 -14.38
N GLU A 636 -38.72 3.08 -14.74
CA GLU A 636 -39.04 1.83 -15.43
C GLU A 636 -39.87 0.88 -14.55
N GLN A 637 -39.62 0.84 -13.24
CA GLN A 637 -40.42 0.05 -12.29
C GLN A 637 -41.86 0.57 -12.19
N LEU A 638 -42.05 1.90 -12.14
CA LEU A 638 -43.36 2.53 -12.20
C LEU A 638 -44.12 2.10 -13.46
N ILE A 639 -43.48 2.23 -14.63
CA ILE A 639 -44.10 1.89 -15.92
C ILE A 639 -44.50 0.42 -15.96
N GLU A 640 -43.66 -0.48 -15.43
CA GLU A 640 -43.98 -1.90 -15.35
C GLU A 640 -45.11 -2.18 -14.36
N ALA A 641 -45.16 -1.48 -13.23
CA ALA A 641 -46.27 -1.59 -12.28
C ALA A 641 -47.61 -1.15 -12.91
N VAL A 642 -47.61 -0.04 -13.65
CA VAL A 642 -48.80 0.45 -14.38
C VAL A 642 -49.26 -0.56 -15.43
N LYS A 643 -48.32 -1.14 -16.21
CA LYS A 643 -48.65 -2.16 -17.23
C LYS A 643 -49.28 -3.43 -16.65
N ASN A 644 -48.95 -3.76 -15.40
CA ASN A 644 -49.44 -4.95 -14.72
C ASN A 644 -50.65 -4.67 -13.82
N ALA A 645 -51.13 -3.42 -13.74
CA ALA A 645 -52.27 -3.04 -12.92
C ALA A 645 -53.59 -3.62 -13.51
N PRO A 646 -54.46 -4.20 -12.68
CA PRO A 646 -55.75 -4.69 -13.12
C PRO A 646 -56.66 -3.53 -13.56
N GLY A 647 -57.44 -3.72 -14.63
CA GLY A 647 -58.34 -2.68 -15.15
C GLY A 647 -57.68 -1.63 -16.04
N LEU A 648 -56.42 -1.84 -16.45
CA LEU A 648 -55.68 -0.97 -17.37
C LEU A 648 -56.39 -0.80 -18.72
N VAL A 649 -56.60 0.46 -19.12
CA VAL A 649 -57.16 0.83 -20.42
C VAL A 649 -56.12 1.60 -21.23
N TRP A 650 -55.71 1.04 -22.37
CA TRP A 650 -54.85 1.73 -23.33
C TRP A 650 -55.68 2.64 -24.26
N PRO A 651 -55.12 3.75 -24.75
CA PRO A 651 -55.81 4.61 -25.69
C PRO A 651 -56.13 3.82 -26.97
N SER A 652 -57.41 3.81 -27.36
CA SER A 652 -57.84 3.15 -28.60
C SER A 652 -57.26 3.89 -29.81
N TYR A 653 -56.60 3.16 -30.72
CA TYR A 653 -56.08 3.74 -31.96
C TYR A 653 -57.23 4.38 -32.79
N PRO A 654 -57.02 5.54 -33.42
CA PRO A 654 -58.03 6.18 -34.27
C PRO A 654 -58.20 5.36 -35.56
N GLY A 655 -59.14 4.41 -35.54
CA GLY A 655 -59.41 3.53 -36.69
C GLY A 655 -60.54 2.53 -36.51
N SER A 656 -61.00 2.27 -35.28
CA SER A 656 -62.15 1.38 -35.06
C SER A 656 -63.45 2.17 -35.19
N ARG A 657 -64.29 1.80 -36.17
CA ARG A 657 -65.59 2.42 -36.43
C ARG A 657 -66.50 2.37 -35.19
N PRO A 658 -67.30 3.41 -34.92
CA PRO A 658 -68.23 3.41 -33.81
C PRO A 658 -69.37 2.42 -34.09
N GLY A 659 -69.51 1.43 -33.21
CA GLY A 659 -70.74 0.65 -33.09
C GLY A 659 -71.65 1.39 -32.12
N GLU A 660 -72.67 2.05 -32.66
CA GLU A 660 -73.79 2.65 -31.93
C GLU A 660 -74.53 1.54 -31.16
N GLU A 661 -74.17 1.29 -29.90
CA GLU A 661 -75.02 0.67 -28.86
C GLU A 661 -74.37 0.65 -27.44
N ALA A 662 -73.16 1.18 -27.25
CA ALA A 662 -72.48 1.24 -25.94
C ALA A 662 -72.65 2.57 -25.16
N GLU A 663 -73.30 3.59 -25.74
CA GLU A 663 -73.39 4.97 -25.20
C GLU A 663 -74.25 5.16 -23.93
N LYS A 664 -74.60 4.09 -23.19
CA LYS A 664 -75.36 4.22 -21.92
C LYS A 664 -74.79 3.44 -20.74
N LYS A 665 -73.67 2.74 -20.92
CA LYS A 665 -72.90 2.16 -19.81
C LYS A 665 -71.51 2.78 -19.66
N GLU A 666 -71.00 3.44 -20.69
CA GLU A 666 -69.67 4.06 -20.66
C GLU A 666 -69.62 5.34 -19.79
N GLU A 667 -70.72 6.11 -19.68
CA GLU A 667 -70.72 7.38 -18.92
C GLU A 667 -70.64 7.22 -17.38
N GLU A 668 -70.99 6.06 -16.79
CA GLU A 668 -70.85 5.83 -15.33
C GLU A 668 -69.54 5.10 -14.95
N GLU A 669 -68.87 4.42 -15.89
CA GLU A 669 -67.57 3.77 -15.66
C GLU A 669 -66.38 4.67 -16.06
N GLU A 670 -66.56 5.69 -16.92
CA GLU A 670 -65.50 6.65 -17.26
C GLU A 670 -65.15 7.62 -16.13
N ASP A 671 -66.07 7.86 -15.19
CA ASP A 671 -65.93 8.86 -14.10
C ASP A 671 -64.97 8.41 -12.97
N ASP A 672 -64.58 7.13 -12.95
CA ASP A 672 -63.67 6.54 -11.95
C ASP A 672 -62.31 6.08 -12.53
N LEU A 673 -62.03 6.46 -13.79
CA LEU A 673 -60.78 6.18 -14.49
C LEU A 673 -59.86 7.41 -14.49
N MET A 674 -58.69 7.29 -13.86
CA MET A 674 -57.64 8.32 -13.81
C MET A 674 -56.66 8.14 -14.97
N GLU A 675 -56.39 9.22 -15.71
CA GLU A 675 -55.40 9.23 -16.81
C GLU A 675 -54.00 9.58 -16.27
N PHE A 676 -52.96 8.94 -16.82
CA PHE A 676 -51.56 9.32 -16.57
C PHE A 676 -51.22 10.61 -17.34
N LYS A 677 -51.67 11.74 -16.80
CA LYS A 677 -51.49 13.08 -17.35
C LYS A 677 -51.36 14.09 -16.21
N ASP A 678 -50.60 15.16 -16.43
CA ASP A 678 -50.35 16.23 -15.47
C ASP A 678 -49.78 15.68 -14.15
N LEU A 679 -48.81 14.74 -14.23
CA LEU A 679 -48.25 14.08 -13.04
C LEU A 679 -47.49 15.06 -12.13
N ASP A 680 -47.09 16.21 -12.66
CA ASP A 680 -46.53 17.34 -11.91
C ASP A 680 -47.48 17.88 -10.83
N LEU A 681 -48.78 17.63 -10.95
CA LEU A 681 -49.80 18.00 -9.98
C LEU A 681 -50.16 16.86 -9.00
N THR A 682 -49.44 15.75 -9.05
CA THR A 682 -49.67 14.54 -8.26
C THR A 682 -48.45 14.20 -7.40
N ASN A 683 -48.58 13.18 -6.54
CA ASN A 683 -47.43 12.63 -5.81
C ASN A 683 -46.38 11.99 -6.74
N LEU A 684 -46.67 11.82 -8.03
CA LEU A 684 -45.79 11.26 -9.05
C LEU A 684 -45.01 12.31 -9.87
N LEU A 685 -44.90 13.56 -9.39
CA LEU A 685 -44.18 14.68 -10.03
C LEU A 685 -42.79 14.32 -10.58
N LEU A 686 -42.05 13.45 -9.89
CA LEU A 686 -40.73 12.95 -10.32
C LEU A 686 -40.78 12.29 -11.73
N PHE A 687 -41.95 11.84 -12.18
CA PHE A 687 -42.17 11.10 -13.41
C PHE A 687 -42.99 11.85 -14.47
N SER A 688 -43.12 13.17 -14.32
CA SER A 688 -43.86 14.05 -15.23
C SER A 688 -43.34 14.04 -16.68
N GLN A 689 -44.07 14.70 -17.58
CA GLN A 689 -43.93 14.60 -19.05
C GLN A 689 -42.50 14.79 -19.57
N ASP A 690 -41.73 15.63 -18.90
CA ASP A 690 -40.37 15.98 -19.29
C ASP A 690 -39.27 15.07 -18.66
N GLY A 691 -39.67 14.10 -17.83
CA GLY A 691 -38.79 13.07 -17.26
C GLY A 691 -37.67 13.58 -16.33
N ILE A 692 -36.63 12.76 -16.18
CA ILE A 692 -35.44 12.98 -15.33
C ILE A 692 -34.76 14.34 -15.58
N TYR A 693 -34.95 14.94 -16.76
CA TYR A 693 -34.33 16.19 -17.19
C TYR A 693 -35.22 17.44 -17.06
N SER A 694 -36.46 17.31 -16.55
CA SER A 694 -37.17 18.40 -15.81
C SER A 694 -37.14 18.25 -14.29
N SER A 695 -36.55 17.16 -13.81
CA SER A 695 -36.07 16.99 -12.43
C SER A 695 -34.58 17.36 -12.21
N PRO A 696 -33.89 18.27 -12.95
CA PRO A 696 -32.55 18.71 -12.57
C PRO A 696 -32.53 19.16 -11.13
N ASP A 697 -33.61 19.77 -10.67
CA ASP A 697 -33.75 20.29 -9.32
C ASP A 697 -33.68 19.18 -8.27
N SER A 698 -34.40 18.06 -8.41
CA SER A 698 -34.30 16.95 -7.45
C SER A 698 -32.95 16.22 -7.51
N ILE A 699 -32.35 16.06 -8.69
CA ILE A 699 -31.00 15.46 -8.80
C ILE A 699 -29.98 16.38 -8.14
N LYS A 700 -30.04 17.69 -8.41
CA LYS A 700 -29.16 18.70 -7.79
C LYS A 700 -29.35 18.69 -6.27
N HIS A 701 -30.59 18.67 -5.79
CA HIS A 701 -30.88 18.56 -4.37
C HIS A 701 -30.26 17.29 -3.77
N MET A 702 -30.56 16.11 -4.30
CA MET A 702 -30.03 14.84 -3.80
C MET A 702 -28.50 14.78 -3.82
N THR A 703 -27.87 15.26 -4.88
CA THR A 703 -26.39 15.33 -4.96
C THR A 703 -25.80 16.31 -3.94
N SER A 704 -26.52 17.40 -3.62
CA SER A 704 -26.11 18.36 -2.60
C SER A 704 -26.18 17.83 -1.15
N LEU A 705 -26.87 16.71 -0.90
CA LEU A 705 -26.99 16.13 0.45
C LEU A 705 -25.67 15.53 0.98
N GLY A 706 -24.64 15.43 0.13
CA GLY A 706 -23.30 14.99 0.52
C GLY A 706 -23.04 13.51 0.29
N LEU A 707 -21.78 13.11 0.54
CA LEU A 707 -21.28 11.77 0.29
C LEU A 707 -21.98 10.71 1.14
N ASP A 708 -22.47 11.07 2.33
CA ASP A 708 -23.20 10.14 3.20
C ASP A 708 -24.51 9.67 2.56
N PHE A 709 -25.31 10.59 2.03
CA PHE A 709 -26.52 10.26 1.29
C PHE A 709 -26.19 9.43 0.05
N LEU A 710 -25.22 9.89 -0.76
CA LEU A 710 -24.83 9.23 -2.01
C LEU A 710 -24.29 7.82 -1.77
N TYR A 711 -23.50 7.62 -0.72
CA TYR A 711 -23.02 6.30 -0.30
C TYR A 711 -24.18 5.35 0.01
N VAL A 712 -25.16 5.81 0.79
CA VAL A 712 -26.32 4.99 1.16
C VAL A 712 -27.20 4.70 -0.08
N LEU A 713 -27.40 5.69 -0.96
CA LEU A 713 -28.15 5.56 -2.21
C LEU A 713 -27.55 4.49 -3.13
N CYS A 714 -26.24 4.52 -3.33
CA CYS A 714 -25.53 3.56 -4.16
C CYS A 714 -25.58 2.14 -3.55
N LYS A 715 -25.36 2.04 -2.24
CA LYS A 715 -25.21 0.74 -1.55
C LYS A 715 -26.54 0.01 -1.26
N SER A 716 -27.65 0.74 -1.08
CA SER A 716 -28.87 0.17 -0.49
C SER A 716 -29.94 -0.17 -1.53
N GLU A 717 -29.79 -1.30 -2.25
CA GLU A 717 -30.74 -1.71 -3.30
C GLU A 717 -32.21 -1.73 -2.84
N GLY A 718 -32.50 -2.27 -1.65
CA GLY A 718 -33.86 -2.41 -1.13
C GLY A 718 -34.50 -1.14 -0.56
N ARG A 719 -33.70 -0.11 -0.22
CA ARG A 719 -34.18 1.18 0.33
C ARG A 719 -34.02 2.34 -0.64
N ARG A 720 -33.48 2.08 -1.84
CA ARG A 720 -33.17 3.14 -2.81
C ARG A 720 -34.41 3.91 -3.26
N SER A 721 -35.51 3.20 -3.54
CA SER A 721 -36.78 3.82 -3.91
C SER A 721 -37.29 4.75 -2.80
N GLU A 722 -37.31 4.27 -1.55
CA GLU A 722 -37.68 5.05 -0.37
C GLU A 722 -36.81 6.33 -0.24
N LEU A 723 -35.49 6.21 -0.38
CA LEU A 723 -34.56 7.35 -0.27
C LEU A 723 -34.80 8.41 -1.36
N ILE A 724 -35.03 8.00 -2.61
CA ILE A 724 -35.33 8.91 -3.71
C ILE A 724 -36.66 9.63 -3.43
N ARG A 725 -37.67 8.87 -3.00
CA ARG A 725 -39.02 9.38 -2.72
C ARG A 725 -39.06 10.33 -1.51
N LEU A 726 -38.22 10.15 -0.50
CA LEU A 726 -38.14 11.05 0.67
C LEU A 726 -37.47 12.40 0.34
N ASN A 727 -36.64 12.47 -0.72
CA ASN A 727 -35.79 13.63 -1.02
C ASN A 727 -36.16 14.32 -2.35
N SER A 728 -37.33 14.02 -2.90
CA SER A 728 -37.86 14.64 -4.12
C SER A 728 -39.36 14.89 -3.93
N PRO A 729 -39.89 16.11 -4.11
CA PRO A 729 -39.41 17.12 -5.07
C PRO A 729 -38.81 18.38 -4.41
N ASN A 730 -37.55 18.33 -4.02
CA ASN A 730 -36.86 19.50 -3.49
C ASN A 730 -35.93 20.14 -4.53
N ALA A 731 -35.84 21.46 -4.53
CA ALA A 731 -35.01 22.26 -5.43
C ALA A 731 -34.13 23.21 -4.61
N ARG A 732 -32.89 23.45 -5.05
CA ARG A 732 -31.99 24.46 -4.46
C ARG A 732 -30.82 24.78 -5.37
N GLU A 733 -30.23 25.96 -5.17
CA GLU A 733 -28.98 26.34 -5.82
C GLU A 733 -27.79 25.58 -5.21
N PHE A 734 -26.91 25.08 -6.07
CA PHE A 734 -25.73 24.32 -5.67
C PHE A 734 -24.55 24.60 -6.63
N LEU A 735 -23.61 23.66 -6.76
CA LEU A 735 -22.40 23.80 -7.57
C LEU A 735 -22.66 24.25 -9.03
N PRO A 736 -23.64 23.69 -9.77
CA PRO A 736 -23.92 24.12 -11.13
C PRO A 736 -24.32 25.61 -11.22
N GLU A 737 -25.20 26.08 -10.34
CA GLU A 737 -25.66 27.47 -10.30
C GLU A 737 -24.55 28.40 -9.85
N ALA A 738 -23.75 28.00 -8.86
CA ALA A 738 -22.60 28.78 -8.41
C ALA A 738 -21.59 29.03 -9.54
N LEU A 739 -21.33 28.03 -10.39
CA LEU A 739 -20.42 28.17 -11.53
C LEU A 739 -20.93 29.13 -12.62
N ASN A 740 -22.23 29.44 -12.66
CA ASN A 740 -22.77 30.46 -13.58
C ASN A 740 -22.32 31.88 -13.22
N TYR A 741 -21.85 32.10 -11.98
CA TYR A 741 -21.29 33.39 -11.52
C TYR A 741 -19.79 33.54 -11.78
N SER A 742 -19.21 32.62 -12.55
CA SER A 742 -17.81 32.66 -12.97
C SER A 742 -17.44 33.97 -13.67
N PRO A 743 -16.38 34.69 -13.22
CA PRO A 743 -15.99 35.95 -13.82
C PRO A 743 -15.42 35.76 -15.22
N ALA A 744 -15.42 36.85 -16.00
CA ALA A 744 -14.75 36.86 -17.29
C ALA A 744 -13.23 36.69 -17.13
N ARG A 745 -12.60 35.96 -18.05
CA ARG A 745 -11.16 35.65 -18.03
C ARG A 745 -10.32 36.93 -18.17
N ALA A 746 -9.23 37.04 -17.41
CA ALA A 746 -8.35 38.20 -17.44
C ALA A 746 -7.59 38.28 -18.79
N PRO A 747 -7.28 39.48 -19.33
CA PRO A 747 -6.53 39.63 -20.57
C PRO A 747 -5.10 39.06 -20.51
N GLU A 748 -4.51 38.96 -19.31
CA GLU A 748 -3.13 38.47 -19.10
C GLU A 748 -3.02 36.95 -19.34
N ASP A 749 -4.12 36.20 -19.19
CA ASP A 749 -4.20 34.75 -19.48
C ASP A 749 -4.30 34.44 -20.98
N GLN A 750 -4.44 35.45 -21.85
CA GLN A 750 -4.60 35.29 -23.30
C GLN A 750 -3.24 35.16 -24.03
N GLY A 751 -2.12 35.21 -23.32
CA GLY A 751 -0.78 35.44 -23.87
C GLY A 751 0.20 34.25 -23.88
N GLN A 752 -0.11 33.12 -23.24
CA GLN A 752 0.76 31.94 -23.29
C GLN A 752 0.19 30.93 -24.29
N GLY A 753 0.63 31.05 -25.54
CA GLY A 753 0.41 29.97 -26.50
C GLY A 753 1.02 28.66 -25.95
N ILE A 754 0.30 27.55 -26.13
CA ILE A 754 0.74 26.20 -25.78
C ILE A 754 2.07 25.94 -26.49
N PHE A 755 3.19 26.05 -25.79
CA PHE A 755 4.49 25.63 -26.31
C PHE A 755 4.59 24.12 -26.17
N ALA A 756 4.97 23.45 -27.26
CA ALA A 756 5.13 22.00 -27.34
C ALA A 756 6.24 21.41 -26.43
N GLU A 757 6.75 22.17 -25.46
CA GLU A 757 7.79 21.76 -24.49
C GLU A 757 7.21 21.36 -23.12
N GLU A 758 5.90 21.49 -22.87
CA GLU A 758 5.25 21.14 -21.59
C GLU A 758 4.97 19.64 -21.37
N THR A 759 5.45 18.75 -22.25
CA THR A 759 5.23 17.29 -22.14
C THR A 759 6.03 16.57 -21.04
N ASP A 760 6.95 17.28 -20.37
CA ASP A 760 7.82 16.76 -19.30
C ASP A 760 7.48 17.34 -17.91
N LEU A 761 6.26 17.86 -17.72
CA LEU A 761 5.81 18.34 -16.41
C LEU A 761 5.73 17.16 -15.42
N PRO A 762 6.33 17.24 -14.22
CA PRO A 762 6.22 16.20 -13.22
C PRO A 762 4.75 16.05 -12.78
N ASP A 763 4.28 14.81 -12.65
CA ASP A 763 2.94 14.44 -12.17
C ASP A 763 2.77 14.73 -10.66
N ASP A 764 2.88 16.00 -10.29
CA ASP A 764 2.63 16.49 -8.94
C ASP A 764 1.10 16.59 -8.71
N PRO A 765 0.53 15.94 -7.69
CA PRO A 765 -0.87 16.11 -7.36
C PRO A 765 -1.23 17.54 -6.94
N LEU A 766 -0.28 18.40 -6.56
CA LEU A 766 -0.52 19.79 -6.12
C LEU A 766 -0.57 20.81 -7.27
N CYS A 767 -0.35 20.37 -8.51
CA CYS A 767 -0.36 21.21 -9.70
C CYS A 767 -1.46 20.79 -10.67
N GLU A 768 -1.79 21.69 -11.61
CA GLU A 768 -2.68 21.35 -12.73
C GLU A 768 -2.08 20.22 -13.57
N ASN A 769 -2.92 19.27 -13.98
CA ASN A 769 -2.47 18.15 -14.81
C ASN A 769 -2.49 18.51 -16.31
N LEU A 770 -1.76 17.73 -17.10
CA LEU A 770 -1.65 17.94 -18.55
C LEU A 770 -3.02 17.93 -19.24
N ASP A 771 -3.96 17.10 -18.80
CA ASP A 771 -5.31 17.02 -19.37
C ASP A 771 -6.12 18.31 -19.13
N PHE A 772 -5.97 18.96 -17.97
CA PHE A 772 -6.57 20.27 -17.74
C PHE A 772 -5.98 21.35 -18.65
N ILE A 773 -4.67 21.30 -18.93
CA ILE A 773 -4.02 22.22 -19.87
C ILE A 773 -4.56 22.01 -21.29
N LEU A 774 -4.67 20.75 -21.73
CA LEU A 774 -5.11 20.39 -23.08
C LEU A 774 -6.60 20.66 -23.33
N PHE A 775 -7.47 20.32 -22.39
CA PHE A 775 -8.93 20.34 -22.59
C PHE A 775 -9.66 21.38 -21.74
N GLY A 776 -9.11 21.75 -20.58
CA GLY A 776 -9.68 22.71 -19.64
C GLY A 776 -9.45 24.16 -20.06
N LYS A 777 -8.24 24.51 -20.51
CA LYS A 777 -7.85 25.87 -20.94
C LYS A 777 -8.26 26.16 -22.40
N ASN A 778 -9.55 26.05 -22.75
CA ASN A 778 -10.01 26.35 -24.10
C ASN A 778 -10.12 27.88 -24.33
N ASP A 779 -9.34 28.43 -25.27
CA ASP A 779 -9.30 29.85 -25.63
C ASP A 779 -10.64 30.45 -26.07
N ASN A 780 -11.61 29.61 -26.48
CA ASN A 780 -12.92 30.06 -26.93
C ASN A 780 -13.88 30.41 -25.77
N MET A 781 -13.57 30.03 -24.52
CA MET A 781 -14.42 30.36 -23.38
C MET A 781 -13.97 31.66 -22.70
N ARG A 782 -14.94 32.56 -22.50
CA ARG A 782 -14.75 33.89 -21.93
C ARG A 782 -14.74 33.90 -20.39
N THR A 783 -14.91 32.76 -19.73
CA THR A 783 -15.02 32.64 -18.27
C THR A 783 -13.78 31.98 -17.65
N ALA A 784 -13.46 32.33 -16.40
CA ALA A 784 -12.29 31.78 -15.68
C ALA A 784 -12.52 30.34 -15.19
N TYR A 785 -13.74 30.05 -14.72
CA TYR A 785 -14.20 28.72 -14.32
C TYR A 785 -15.23 28.19 -15.32
N LEU A 786 -15.23 26.88 -15.56
CA LEU A 786 -16.05 26.22 -16.58
C LEU A 786 -17.44 25.84 -16.03
N PRO A 787 -18.55 26.28 -16.65
CA PRO A 787 -19.89 25.94 -16.18
C PRO A 787 -20.21 24.45 -16.34
N ILE A 788 -21.18 23.94 -15.58
CA ILE A 788 -21.75 22.60 -15.76
C ILE A 788 -23.01 22.74 -16.60
N ASP A 789 -23.00 22.14 -17.80
CA ASP A 789 -24.16 22.11 -18.68
C ASP A 789 -25.08 20.93 -18.28
N PRO A 790 -26.30 21.21 -17.76
CA PRO A 790 -27.24 20.17 -17.35
C PRO A 790 -27.80 19.37 -18.55
N GLY A 791 -27.74 19.89 -19.77
CA GLY A 791 -28.15 19.18 -20.99
C GLY A 791 -27.09 18.21 -21.53
N GLY A 792 -25.85 18.32 -21.05
CA GLY A 792 -24.72 17.58 -21.58
C GLY A 792 -23.98 18.35 -22.68
N SER A 793 -22.65 18.36 -22.58
CA SER A 793 -21.74 18.98 -23.53
C SER A 793 -20.52 18.08 -23.73
N HIS A 794 -19.65 18.39 -24.71
CA HIS A 794 -18.33 17.75 -24.84
C HIS A 794 -17.58 17.70 -23.50
N ARG A 795 -17.68 18.78 -22.71
CA ARG A 795 -17.05 18.83 -21.38
C ARG A 795 -17.69 17.92 -20.37
N SER A 796 -19.01 17.75 -20.43
CA SER A 796 -19.71 16.85 -19.52
C SER A 796 -19.25 15.40 -19.73
N ILE A 797 -18.97 15.01 -20.98
CA ILE A 797 -18.36 13.71 -21.30
C ILE A 797 -16.90 13.63 -20.80
N LEU A 798 -16.07 14.68 -21.01
CA LEU A 798 -14.71 14.70 -20.48
C LEU A 798 -14.68 14.59 -18.94
N ARG A 799 -15.59 15.29 -18.25
CA ARG A 799 -15.78 15.24 -16.80
C ARG A 799 -16.21 13.85 -16.33
N ARG A 800 -17.12 13.19 -17.07
CA ARG A 800 -17.50 11.79 -16.82
C ARG A 800 -16.30 10.83 -16.96
N LEU A 801 -15.36 11.14 -17.86
CA LEU A 801 -14.12 10.39 -18.03
C LEU A 801 -13.03 10.76 -17.01
N GLY A 802 -13.26 11.75 -16.14
CA GLY A 802 -12.32 12.14 -15.10
C GLY A 802 -11.00 12.73 -15.62
N TYR A 803 -11.01 13.40 -16.77
CA TYR A 803 -9.79 13.85 -17.46
C TYR A 803 -8.80 14.61 -16.55
N VAL A 804 -9.27 15.42 -15.61
CA VAL A 804 -8.42 16.16 -14.67
C VAL A 804 -7.72 15.31 -13.60
N PHE A 805 -8.04 14.03 -13.49
CA PHE A 805 -7.44 13.16 -12.49
C PHE A 805 -6.18 12.45 -12.98
N TRP A 806 -6.07 12.20 -14.29
CA TRP A 806 -5.07 11.31 -14.86
C TRP A 806 -3.68 11.93 -14.96
N ASP A 807 -2.66 11.11 -14.72
CA ASP A 807 -1.27 11.45 -14.91
C ASP A 807 -0.88 11.50 -16.40
N SER A 808 0.20 12.22 -16.67
CA SER A 808 0.72 12.50 -18.00
C SER A 808 1.02 11.22 -18.80
N TRP A 809 1.54 10.18 -18.15
CA TRP A 809 1.83 8.91 -18.79
C TRP A 809 0.57 8.19 -19.31
N ARG A 810 -0.60 8.36 -18.67
CA ARG A 810 -1.87 7.81 -19.18
C ARG A 810 -2.31 8.51 -20.44
N ILE A 811 -2.14 9.82 -20.50
CA ILE A 811 -2.51 10.66 -21.64
C ILE A 811 -1.65 10.32 -22.87
N GLN A 812 -0.39 9.97 -22.62
CA GLN A 812 0.52 9.47 -23.65
C GLN A 812 0.17 8.04 -24.12
N SER A 813 -0.65 7.29 -23.36
CA SER A 813 -1.18 6.01 -23.84
C SER A 813 -2.13 6.22 -25.02
N PRO A 814 -1.95 5.50 -26.14
CA PRO A 814 -2.83 5.60 -27.31
C PRO A 814 -4.30 5.37 -26.98
N GLN A 815 -4.63 4.52 -26.00
CA GLN A 815 -6.01 4.19 -25.66
C GLN A 815 -6.74 5.36 -25.00
N MET A 816 -6.14 5.98 -23.97
CA MET A 816 -6.73 7.13 -23.25
C MET A 816 -6.71 8.38 -24.12
N SER A 817 -5.60 8.66 -24.79
CA SER A 817 -5.47 9.81 -25.70
C SER A 817 -6.51 9.78 -26.81
N HIS A 818 -6.70 8.62 -27.45
CA HIS A 818 -7.69 8.47 -28.52
C HIS A 818 -9.11 8.67 -28.01
N ARG A 819 -9.43 8.20 -26.81
CA ARG A 819 -10.75 8.37 -26.17
C ARG A 819 -11.06 9.83 -25.85
N LEU A 820 -10.15 10.51 -25.15
CA LEU A 820 -10.33 11.92 -24.78
C LEU A 820 -10.45 12.80 -26.03
N ARG A 821 -9.59 12.58 -27.04
CA ARG A 821 -9.66 13.30 -28.33
C ARG A 821 -10.83 12.87 -29.22
N ALA A 822 -11.39 11.68 -29.02
CA ALA A 822 -12.60 11.27 -29.73
C ALA A 822 -13.81 12.09 -29.25
N VAL A 823 -13.82 12.52 -27.99
CA VAL A 823 -14.90 13.38 -27.46
C VAL A 823 -15.01 14.65 -28.29
N GLU A 824 -13.90 15.33 -28.61
CA GLU A 824 -13.89 16.54 -29.46
C GLU A 824 -14.54 16.36 -30.84
N LYS A 825 -14.59 15.12 -31.33
CA LYS A 825 -15.16 14.76 -32.63
C LYS A 825 -16.62 14.30 -32.55
N MET A 826 -17.15 14.10 -31.35
CA MET A 826 -18.54 13.71 -31.17
C MET A 826 -19.47 14.84 -31.62
N THR A 827 -20.54 14.45 -32.29
CA THR A 827 -21.65 15.32 -32.66
C THR A 827 -22.51 15.64 -31.43
N TYR A 828 -23.30 16.71 -31.53
CA TYR A 828 -24.26 17.08 -30.49
C TYR A 828 -25.24 15.94 -30.18
N ASP A 829 -25.71 15.23 -31.21
CA ASP A 829 -26.61 14.09 -31.07
C ASP A 829 -25.96 12.90 -30.33
N GLU A 830 -24.69 12.58 -30.64
CA GLU A 830 -23.93 11.51 -29.95
C GLU A 830 -23.68 11.84 -28.47
N ILE A 831 -23.35 13.10 -28.17
CA ILE A 831 -23.18 13.57 -26.78
C ILE A 831 -24.50 13.50 -26.03
N HIS A 832 -25.57 13.95 -26.66
CA HIS A 832 -26.91 13.86 -26.09
C HIS A 832 -27.43 12.43 -25.99
N GLU A 833 -26.92 11.44 -26.72
CA GLU A 833 -27.27 10.03 -26.55
C GLU A 833 -26.48 9.37 -25.40
N LEU A 834 -25.24 9.81 -25.19
CA LEU A 834 -24.36 9.28 -24.14
C LEU A 834 -24.63 9.90 -22.76
N PHE A 835 -24.90 11.20 -22.73
CA PHE A 835 -25.09 11.99 -21.50
C PHE A 835 -26.53 11.97 -21.05
N ASN A 836 -27.40 12.02 -22.03
CA ASN A 836 -28.83 12.09 -21.93
C ASN A 836 -29.27 10.71 -22.46
N ARG A 837 -30.15 9.96 -21.80
CA ARG A 837 -30.79 8.77 -22.44
C ARG A 837 -32.10 9.11 -23.20
N PRO A 838 -32.46 10.37 -23.52
CA PRO A 838 -33.81 10.90 -23.45
C PRO A 838 -34.34 11.11 -24.88
N TRP A 839 -34.20 10.08 -25.70
CA TRP A 839 -35.37 9.66 -26.49
C TRP A 839 -36.33 8.81 -25.63
N ARG A 840 -36.01 8.58 -24.34
CA ARG A 840 -36.99 8.20 -23.33
C ARG A 840 -37.74 9.45 -22.84
N LYS A 841 -38.93 9.64 -23.41
CA LYS A 841 -40.03 10.40 -22.81
C LYS A 841 -40.19 10.02 -21.32
N GLY A 842 -40.52 10.94 -20.41
CA GLY A 842 -40.81 10.59 -19.01
C GLY A 842 -41.98 9.60 -18.90
N ALA A 843 -42.22 9.02 -17.71
CA ALA A 843 -43.29 8.03 -17.56
C ALA A 843 -44.65 8.56 -18.02
N GLU A 844 -44.99 9.80 -17.67
CA GLU A 844 -46.21 10.45 -18.15
C GLU A 844 -46.29 10.49 -19.69
N ALA A 845 -45.21 10.89 -20.36
CA ALA A 845 -45.17 10.94 -21.81
C ALA A 845 -45.15 9.55 -22.48
N ARG A 846 -44.69 8.51 -21.78
CA ARG A 846 -44.70 7.10 -22.24
C ARG A 846 -46.02 6.38 -21.96
N LEU A 847 -46.73 6.81 -20.94
CA LEU A 847 -48.05 6.31 -20.51
C LEU A 847 -49.18 7.24 -20.96
N GLN A 848 -48.90 8.17 -21.89
CA GLN A 848 -49.89 9.13 -22.37
C GLN A 848 -51.16 8.42 -22.90
N GLY A 849 -52.33 8.83 -22.39
CA GLY A 849 -53.62 8.26 -22.74
C GLY A 849 -53.96 6.94 -22.05
N VAL A 850 -53.07 6.41 -21.19
CA VAL A 850 -53.36 5.25 -20.33
C VAL A 850 -54.26 5.68 -19.18
N LYS A 851 -55.34 4.92 -18.95
CA LYS A 851 -56.24 5.12 -17.81
C LYS A 851 -56.22 3.93 -16.85
N LEU A 852 -56.28 4.19 -15.55
CA LEU A 852 -56.43 3.21 -14.47
C LEU A 852 -57.65 3.52 -13.61
N PRO A 853 -58.32 2.49 -13.03
CA PRO A 853 -59.25 2.70 -11.92
C PRO A 853 -58.59 3.50 -10.78
N ARG A 854 -59.35 4.41 -10.15
CA ARG A 854 -58.87 5.29 -9.09
C ARG A 854 -58.13 4.55 -7.97
N ASP A 855 -58.65 3.43 -7.50
CA ASP A 855 -58.03 2.60 -6.45
C ASP A 855 -56.65 2.06 -6.85
N GLN A 856 -56.47 1.71 -8.12
CA GLN A 856 -55.18 1.27 -8.65
C GLN A 856 -54.23 2.44 -8.86
N PHE A 857 -54.73 3.60 -9.29
CA PHE A 857 -53.93 4.81 -9.41
C PHE A 857 -53.39 5.26 -8.05
N GLU A 858 -54.24 5.34 -7.02
CA GLU A 858 -53.85 5.68 -5.64
C GLU A 858 -52.85 4.65 -5.06
N LYS A 859 -52.96 3.38 -5.44
CA LYS A 859 -51.98 2.35 -5.06
C LYS A 859 -50.61 2.64 -5.68
N ILE A 860 -50.57 3.00 -6.97
CA ILE A 860 -49.34 3.39 -7.67
C ILE A 860 -48.74 4.64 -7.03
N GLU A 861 -49.55 5.64 -6.70
CA GLU A 861 -49.09 6.84 -5.98
C GLU A 861 -48.49 6.49 -4.61
N ARG A 862 -49.09 5.58 -3.85
CA ARG A 862 -48.54 5.14 -2.55
C ARG A 862 -47.22 4.38 -2.70
N GLU A 863 -47.04 3.64 -3.78
CA GLU A 863 -45.85 2.80 -4.02
C GLU A 863 -44.68 3.57 -4.63
N PHE A 864 -44.95 4.58 -5.47
CA PHE A 864 -43.92 5.30 -6.22
C PHE A 864 -43.88 6.81 -5.97
N GLY A 865 -44.98 7.39 -5.48
CA GLY A 865 -45.09 8.82 -5.26
C GLY A 865 -44.33 9.33 -4.04
N TYR A 866 -44.24 10.64 -3.92
CA TYR A 866 -43.62 11.32 -2.79
C TYR A 866 -44.08 10.75 -1.44
N ILE A 867 -43.12 10.58 -0.51
CA ILE A 867 -43.43 10.20 0.87
C ILE A 867 -43.39 11.50 1.68
N GLU A 868 -44.56 12.00 2.05
CA GLU A 868 -44.70 13.03 3.09
C GLU A 868 -44.24 12.43 4.43
N ASP A 869 -43.50 13.22 5.21
CA ASP A 869 -43.01 12.81 6.53
C ASP A 869 -44.23 12.53 7.44
N PRO A 870 -44.30 11.43 8.22
CA PRO A 870 -45.53 10.97 8.87
C PRO A 870 -46.22 11.97 9.82
N GLU A 871 -45.55 13.03 10.27
CA GLU A 871 -46.10 13.99 11.24
C GLU A 871 -46.90 15.15 10.62
N GLU A 872 -46.84 15.39 9.30
CA GLU A 872 -47.73 16.39 8.65
C GLU A 872 -49.21 15.95 8.63
N SER A 873 -49.50 14.69 8.93
CA SER A 873 -50.86 14.15 9.02
C SER A 873 -51.50 14.24 10.41
N LEU A 874 -50.76 14.70 11.44
CA LEU A 874 -51.24 14.75 12.83
C LEU A 874 -51.99 16.04 13.23
N GLU A 875 -52.28 16.95 12.29
CA GLU A 875 -53.22 18.04 12.57
C GLU A 875 -54.69 17.65 12.45
N HIS A 876 -55.05 16.38 12.17
CA HIS A 876 -56.44 15.95 12.00
C HIS A 876 -56.93 14.72 12.78
N ASP A 877 -56.17 14.18 13.74
CA ASP A 877 -56.75 13.22 14.70
C ASP A 877 -56.19 13.47 16.12
N GLU A 878 -56.85 14.40 16.82
CA GLU A 878 -56.92 14.38 18.29
C GLU A 878 -57.66 13.09 18.69
N ASP A 879 -56.93 12.01 18.95
CA ASP A 879 -57.27 10.96 19.90
C ASP A 879 -56.27 9.81 19.72
N LEU A 880 -55.26 9.74 20.60
CA LEU A 880 -54.72 8.52 21.23
C LEU A 880 -53.38 8.86 21.93
N GLU A 881 -53.50 9.37 23.16
CA GLU A 881 -52.47 9.19 24.19
C GLU A 881 -52.28 7.69 24.49
N GLU A 882 -51.03 7.22 24.49
CA GLU A 882 -50.41 6.34 25.51
C GLU A 882 -49.31 5.42 24.92
N LEU A 883 -48.08 5.62 25.43
CA LEU A 883 -46.96 4.65 25.54
C LEU A 883 -46.23 4.32 24.22
N GLU A 884 -44.91 4.44 24.08
CA GLU A 884 -43.78 4.16 24.99
C GLU A 884 -42.50 4.85 24.48
#